data_AF-A0A0F5JTL3-F1
#
_entry.id   AF-A0A0F5JTL3-F1
#
_cell.length_a   1.000
_cell.length_b   1.000
_cell.length_c   1.000
_cell.angle_alpha   90.00
_cell.angle_beta   90.00
_cell.angle_gamma   90.00
#
_symmetry.space_group_name_H-M   'P 1'
#
loop_
_entity.id
_entity.type
_entity.pdbx_description
1 polymer ?
#
loop_
_entity_poly.entity_id
_entity_poly.type
_entity_poly.pdbx_seq_one_letter_code
_entity_poly.pdbx_strand_id
1 'polypeptide(L)'
;MILDGKGGNDTYHSYYANDTFVFNSGYGALEINNENYSGGTFASVLRFGPGVTLDSLRVTSDGNVLVLRDGVDGDAVTVDHFFSEFGWAGITSVELNDGTVLNVSQLIQLEETGSTGADTLYGTSGADTIDGRGGNDLAIGNGGADTFFYNAGYGALEISSDEGSTPTSVLRFGEGITASSITVRNSNSGTAIQITDGIDGDVITIDNMYSDSGTKGVGSVEFFDGTTLTAQQLIALNAGRAPEATYYGTTGADSITGSGEDELFDGKGGTDYFKGNAGNDTFVFNQGYRALEVDENWYSGQAPVLQLGAGIEASMLKVSVANSHSGLVITDGVAGDQITLDNMLYDYQGVSTIRFADGSTLSKAQIIAMETTGTSGADSMYGSTAAELFDGKGGADYAKGSGGNDTFVFNEGYGQLEIDETLNDGATTVLQLGAGITRENIKAYFDGATLVLTDGISGDQIRIDNEKYSNNGINLVQFADGATLTQADLQTLPTTGSASNDSLTGTGDSEVIDGKGGNDTVNGNMGNDTFVYNQGYGALEINNNYWYGQNPVLQLGAGITAADLQVATDASHTGLILTDGVAGDTIHIDNIKSTERTGVGSVTFADGTTMSAADLIALTTVGTTGNDALYGSSSNDMFDGKGGDDTIT
;
A
#
# COMPACT_ATOMS: atom_id res chain seq x y z
N MET A 1 26.91 5.93 -74.87
CA MET A 1 26.31 5.91 -76.24
C MET A 1 25.16 6.91 -76.28
N ILE A 2 24.81 7.53 -77.43
CA ILE A 2 23.58 8.36 -77.52
C ILE A 2 22.45 7.49 -78.04
N LEU A 3 21.36 7.41 -77.28
CA LEU A 3 20.17 6.63 -77.59
C LEU A 3 18.98 7.57 -77.68
N ASP A 4 18.42 7.68 -78.89
CA ASP A 4 17.27 8.53 -79.23
C ASP A 4 16.10 7.60 -79.57
N GLY A 5 15.21 7.39 -78.60
CA GLY A 5 14.05 6.49 -78.68
C GLY A 5 12.93 7.09 -79.52
N LYS A 6 13.14 7.19 -80.83
CA LYS A 6 12.22 7.86 -81.76
C LYS A 6 10.86 7.15 -81.88
N GLY A 7 9.97 7.41 -80.93
CA GLY A 7 8.54 7.13 -80.95
C GLY A 7 8.17 5.66 -80.77
N GLY A 8 7.49 5.35 -79.66
CA GLY A 8 7.08 4.00 -79.27
C GLY A 8 7.50 3.70 -77.84
N ASN A 9 6.92 2.67 -77.21
CA ASN A 9 7.36 2.22 -75.89
C ASN A 9 8.70 1.48 -76.04
N ASP A 10 9.80 2.14 -75.68
CA ASP A 10 11.17 1.64 -75.83
C ASP A 10 11.73 1.19 -74.48
N THR A 11 12.34 0.00 -74.42
CA THR A 11 13.10 -0.48 -73.25
C THR A 11 14.57 -0.58 -73.60
N TYR A 12 15.44 0.01 -72.76
CA TYR A 12 16.88 -0.02 -72.94
C TYR A 12 17.59 -0.76 -71.82
N HIS A 13 18.37 -1.78 -72.18
CA HIS A 13 19.26 -2.50 -71.26
C HIS A 13 20.71 -2.13 -71.53
N SER A 14 21.40 -1.58 -70.52
CA SER A 14 22.84 -1.32 -70.56
C SER A 14 23.57 -1.95 -69.39
N TYR A 15 24.84 -2.27 -69.61
CA TYR A 15 25.75 -2.83 -68.61
C TYR A 15 27.05 -2.02 -68.59
N TYR A 16 27.37 -1.40 -67.45
CA TYR A 16 28.69 -0.81 -67.13
C TYR A 16 29.22 0.27 -68.12
N ALA A 17 28.37 1.18 -68.60
CA ALA A 17 28.77 2.26 -69.53
C ALA A 17 28.20 3.64 -69.14
N ASN A 18 28.92 4.71 -69.55
CA ASN A 18 28.40 6.09 -69.48
C ASN A 18 27.51 6.34 -70.70
N ASP A 19 26.20 6.32 -70.49
CA ASP A 19 25.21 6.49 -71.55
C ASP A 19 24.52 7.84 -71.49
N THR A 20 24.06 8.30 -72.64
CA THR A 20 23.22 9.49 -72.76
C THR A 20 21.91 9.07 -73.39
N PHE A 21 20.86 9.05 -72.58
CA PHE A 21 19.50 8.80 -73.01
C PHE A 21 18.89 10.12 -73.42
N VAL A 22 18.23 10.17 -74.58
CA VAL A 22 17.54 11.38 -75.05
C VAL A 22 16.06 11.08 -75.15
N PHE A 23 15.26 11.88 -74.46
CA PHE A 23 13.80 11.81 -74.50
C PHE A 23 13.25 13.16 -74.93
N ASN A 24 12.40 13.19 -75.94
CA ASN A 24 11.70 14.41 -76.35
C ASN A 24 10.21 14.24 -76.08
N SER A 25 9.54 15.37 -75.85
CA SER A 25 8.09 15.38 -75.70
C SER A 25 7.39 14.82 -76.94
N GLY A 26 6.40 13.96 -76.72
CA GLY A 26 5.65 13.16 -77.68
C GLY A 26 6.26 11.80 -78.03
N TYR A 27 7.26 11.31 -77.30
CA TYR A 27 7.96 10.05 -77.63
C TYR A 27 7.27 8.79 -77.07
N GLY A 28 6.33 8.91 -76.13
CA GLY A 28 5.71 7.78 -75.45
C GLY A 28 6.50 7.33 -74.21
N ALA A 29 6.58 6.03 -73.95
CA ALA A 29 7.30 5.51 -72.79
C ALA A 29 8.76 5.12 -73.11
N LEU A 30 9.69 5.47 -72.23
CA LEU A 30 11.08 5.01 -72.25
C LEU A 30 11.43 4.34 -70.93
N GLU A 31 11.83 3.08 -70.95
CA GLU A 31 12.31 2.34 -69.78
C GLU A 31 13.84 2.22 -69.84
N ILE A 32 14.50 2.73 -68.80
CA ILE A 32 15.96 2.70 -68.63
C ILE A 32 16.27 1.66 -67.57
N ASN A 33 16.75 0.50 -68.01
CA ASN A 33 17.26 -0.55 -67.15
C ASN A 33 18.78 -0.63 -67.28
N ASN A 34 19.47 0.17 -66.48
CA ASN A 34 20.93 0.26 -66.49
C ASN A 34 21.51 -0.41 -65.24
N GLU A 35 21.89 -1.67 -65.38
CA GLU A 35 22.37 -2.51 -64.27
C GLU A 35 23.86 -2.18 -63.96
N ASN A 36 24.10 -1.40 -62.91
CA ASN A 36 25.45 -1.01 -62.45
C ASN A 36 25.91 -1.85 -61.23
N TYR A 37 26.16 -3.13 -61.45
CA TYR A 37 26.47 -4.12 -60.39
C TYR A 37 27.82 -3.99 -59.67
N SER A 38 28.67 -2.98 -59.93
CA SER A 38 30.00 -2.95 -59.30
C SER A 38 30.65 -1.57 -59.16
N GLY A 39 30.32 -0.83 -58.10
CA GLY A 39 31.18 0.17 -57.42
C GLY A 39 32.00 1.17 -58.26
N GLY A 40 31.71 1.34 -59.54
CA GLY A 40 32.42 2.18 -60.49
C GLY A 40 31.71 3.52 -60.65
N THR A 41 32.48 4.58 -60.87
CA THR A 41 31.97 5.91 -61.18
C THR A 41 31.52 5.98 -62.63
N PHE A 42 30.34 5.43 -62.93
CA PHE A 42 29.69 5.58 -64.23
C PHE A 42 28.72 6.78 -64.17
N ALA A 43 28.74 7.61 -65.21
CA ALA A 43 27.97 8.86 -65.30
C ALA A 43 27.02 8.81 -66.50
N SER A 44 25.88 8.14 -66.32
CA SER A 44 24.81 8.12 -67.32
C SER A 44 23.89 9.32 -67.16
N VAL A 45 23.46 9.94 -68.26
CA VAL A 45 22.67 11.18 -68.25
C VAL A 45 21.39 10.95 -69.05
N LEU A 46 20.25 11.34 -68.49
CA LEU A 46 19.02 11.52 -69.26
C LEU A 46 18.91 12.98 -69.70
N ARG A 47 18.72 13.20 -71.00
CA ARG A 47 18.56 14.53 -71.60
C ARG A 47 17.14 14.68 -72.12
N PHE A 48 16.43 15.67 -71.59
CA PHE A 48 15.17 16.08 -72.17
C PHE A 48 15.39 17.13 -73.27
N GLY A 49 14.74 16.96 -74.41
CA GLY A 49 14.74 17.97 -75.46
C GLY A 49 13.77 19.14 -75.21
N PRO A 50 13.61 20.04 -76.21
CA PRO A 50 12.73 21.20 -76.10
C PRO A 50 11.28 20.80 -75.76
N GLY A 51 10.68 21.50 -74.79
CA GLY A 51 9.30 21.28 -74.35
C GLY A 51 9.18 20.75 -72.92
N VAL A 52 10.23 20.14 -72.38
CA VAL A 52 10.30 19.73 -70.98
C VAL A 52 11.10 20.76 -70.18
N THR A 53 10.45 21.34 -69.18
CA THR A 53 11.01 22.34 -68.25
C THR A 53 10.94 21.79 -66.83
N LEU A 54 11.67 22.39 -65.88
CA LEU A 54 11.59 21.95 -64.49
C LEU A 54 10.16 22.06 -63.95
N ASP A 55 9.43 23.12 -64.31
CA ASP A 55 8.05 23.35 -63.87
C ASP A 55 7.05 22.31 -64.45
N SER A 56 7.32 21.81 -65.66
CA SER A 56 6.49 20.81 -66.34
C SER A 56 6.90 19.37 -66.02
N LEU A 57 8.12 19.15 -65.54
CA LEU A 57 8.61 17.85 -65.15
C LEU A 57 7.89 17.41 -63.87
N ARG A 58 7.33 16.20 -63.90
CA ARG A 58 6.82 15.50 -62.73
C ARG A 58 7.73 14.33 -62.46
N VAL A 59 8.34 14.35 -61.29
CA VAL A 59 9.12 13.25 -60.74
C VAL A 59 8.17 12.49 -59.82
N THR A 60 8.00 11.22 -60.12
CA THR A 60 7.18 10.27 -59.36
C THR A 60 7.99 8.98 -59.24
N SER A 61 7.55 8.04 -58.42
CA SER A 61 8.14 6.70 -58.36
C SER A 61 7.11 5.59 -58.24
N ASP A 62 7.52 4.38 -58.61
CA ASP A 62 6.75 3.14 -58.48
C ASP A 62 7.67 2.08 -57.86
N GLY A 63 7.65 2.00 -56.53
CA GLY A 63 8.60 1.21 -55.76
C GLY A 63 10.04 1.67 -55.98
N ASN A 64 10.89 0.80 -56.52
CA ASN A 64 12.30 1.12 -56.81
C ASN A 64 12.53 1.84 -58.14
N VAL A 65 11.48 2.21 -58.88
CA VAL A 65 11.56 2.79 -60.23
C VAL A 65 11.27 4.28 -60.18
N LEU A 66 12.18 5.12 -60.72
CA LEU A 66 11.90 6.53 -60.95
C LEU A 66 11.05 6.69 -62.20
N VAL A 67 10.01 7.52 -62.13
CA VAL A 67 9.10 7.81 -63.23
C VAL A 67 9.08 9.31 -63.49
N LEU A 68 9.61 9.74 -64.62
CA LEU A 68 9.66 11.13 -65.05
C LEU A 68 8.61 11.37 -66.14
N ARG A 69 7.70 12.32 -65.92
CA ARG A 69 6.66 12.69 -66.89
C ARG A 69 6.79 14.16 -67.26
N ASP A 70 6.52 14.49 -68.52
CA ASP A 70 6.62 15.86 -69.02
C ASP A 70 5.26 16.59 -69.12
N GLY A 71 4.17 15.90 -68.79
CA GLY A 71 2.81 16.42 -68.84
C GLY A 71 2.06 16.12 -70.15
N VAL A 72 2.68 15.39 -71.09
CA VAL A 72 1.99 14.87 -72.29
C VAL A 72 1.42 13.47 -71.99
N ASP A 73 0.16 13.25 -72.36
CA ASP A 73 -0.50 11.96 -72.15
C ASP A 73 0.25 10.82 -72.86
N GLY A 74 0.69 9.83 -72.08
CA GLY A 74 1.43 8.67 -72.56
C GLY A 74 2.96 8.80 -72.48
N ASP A 75 3.48 9.99 -72.18
CA ASP A 75 4.92 10.20 -72.03
C ASP A 75 5.38 9.86 -70.61
N ALA A 76 6.39 9.01 -70.52
CA ALA A 76 7.05 8.66 -69.26
C ALA A 76 8.46 8.13 -69.52
N VAL A 77 9.43 8.54 -68.70
CA VAL A 77 10.74 7.87 -68.62
C VAL A 77 10.80 7.12 -67.28
N THR A 78 10.88 5.80 -67.32
CA THR A 78 11.12 4.98 -66.13
C THR A 78 12.60 4.65 -66.01
N VAL A 79 13.14 4.70 -64.79
CA VAL A 79 14.53 4.30 -64.49
C VAL A 79 14.49 3.24 -63.42
N ASP A 80 14.81 2.01 -63.80
CA ASP A 80 14.72 0.87 -62.89
C ASP A 80 15.79 0.93 -61.81
N HIS A 81 15.44 0.43 -60.63
CA HIS A 81 16.32 0.33 -59.45
C HIS A 81 16.82 1.68 -58.90
N PHE A 82 16.26 2.80 -59.37
CA PHE A 82 16.68 4.16 -59.03
C PHE A 82 16.78 4.39 -57.52
N PHE A 83 15.80 3.89 -56.76
CA PHE A 83 15.69 4.04 -55.31
C PHE A 83 16.21 2.82 -54.52
N SER A 84 16.94 1.90 -55.17
CA SER A 84 17.42 0.68 -54.50
C SER A 84 18.39 0.97 -53.34
N GLU A 85 18.31 0.16 -52.28
CA GLU A 85 19.18 0.20 -51.09
C GLU A 85 20.69 0.12 -51.40
N PHE A 86 21.04 -0.35 -52.59
CA PHE A 86 22.44 -0.43 -53.04
C PHE A 86 22.97 0.88 -53.64
N GLY A 87 22.13 1.93 -53.72
CA GLY A 87 22.48 3.26 -54.20
C GLY A 87 22.63 3.35 -55.72
N TRP A 88 21.87 2.55 -56.47
CA TRP A 88 22.04 2.39 -57.92
C TRP A 88 20.99 3.16 -58.72
N ALA A 89 21.21 4.46 -58.92
CA ALA A 89 20.24 5.32 -59.60
C ALA A 89 20.02 5.05 -61.10
N GLY A 90 20.77 4.15 -61.76
CA GLY A 90 20.70 3.91 -63.22
C GLY A 90 21.17 5.08 -64.12
N ILE A 91 21.00 6.32 -63.67
CA ILE A 91 21.50 7.59 -64.20
C ILE A 91 22.13 8.41 -63.07
N THR A 92 23.04 9.33 -63.40
CA THR A 92 23.66 10.27 -62.44
C THR A 92 23.06 11.67 -62.50
N SER A 93 22.40 12.02 -63.61
CA SER A 93 21.74 13.31 -63.74
C SER A 93 20.68 13.34 -64.84
N VAL A 94 19.73 14.25 -64.69
CA VAL A 94 18.81 14.69 -65.73
C VAL A 94 19.23 16.09 -66.18
N GLU A 95 19.43 16.29 -67.49
CA GLU A 95 19.74 17.57 -68.10
C GLU A 95 18.54 18.05 -68.92
N LEU A 96 18.05 19.24 -68.63
CA LEU A 96 16.96 19.91 -69.33
C LEU A 96 17.50 20.78 -70.47
N ASN A 97 16.65 21.11 -71.44
CA ASN A 97 17.05 21.86 -72.63
C ASN A 97 17.51 23.30 -72.33
N ASP A 98 17.19 23.87 -71.16
CA ASP A 98 17.67 25.18 -70.71
C ASP A 98 19.06 25.14 -70.06
N GLY A 99 19.67 23.95 -69.93
CA GLY A 99 20.96 23.72 -69.30
C GLY A 99 20.87 23.42 -67.80
N THR A 100 19.67 23.35 -67.21
CA THR A 100 19.48 22.89 -65.84
C THR A 100 19.89 21.42 -65.75
N VAL A 101 20.75 21.10 -64.78
CA VAL A 101 21.18 19.73 -64.49
C VAL A 101 20.72 19.36 -63.09
N LEU A 102 19.84 18.38 -62.99
CA LEU A 102 19.39 17.76 -61.74
C LEU A 102 20.26 16.53 -61.48
N ASN A 103 20.99 16.53 -60.37
CA ASN A 103 21.68 15.33 -59.91
C ASN A 103 20.69 14.36 -59.22
N VAL A 104 21.15 13.16 -58.89
CA VAL A 104 20.34 12.12 -58.20
C VAL A 104 19.66 12.66 -56.94
N SER A 105 20.39 13.35 -56.06
CA SER A 105 19.83 13.92 -54.83
C SER A 105 18.74 14.97 -55.10
N GLN A 106 18.88 15.77 -56.15
CA GLN A 106 17.85 16.74 -56.53
C GLN A 106 16.61 16.07 -57.14
N LEU A 107 16.78 14.94 -57.84
CA LEU A 107 15.65 14.15 -58.35
C LEU A 107 14.90 13.49 -57.19
N ILE A 108 15.62 12.95 -56.21
CA ILE A 108 15.05 12.41 -54.98
C ILE A 108 14.29 13.51 -54.21
N GLN A 109 14.87 14.69 -54.04
CA GLN A 109 14.16 15.81 -53.39
C GLN A 109 12.89 16.26 -54.12
N LEU A 110 12.85 16.15 -55.45
CA LEU A 110 11.64 16.42 -56.22
C LEU A 110 10.57 15.35 -56.02
N GLU A 111 10.97 14.10 -55.73
CA GLU A 111 10.05 13.01 -55.35
C GLU A 111 9.55 13.16 -53.92
N GLU A 112 10.42 13.56 -52.99
CA GLU A 112 10.06 13.73 -51.57
C GLU A 112 9.20 14.98 -51.33
N THR A 113 9.01 15.81 -52.36
CA THR A 113 8.19 17.02 -52.31
C THR A 113 6.97 16.88 -53.22
N GLY A 114 5.81 16.65 -52.61
CA GLY A 114 4.53 16.55 -53.30
C GLY A 114 4.01 17.85 -53.90
N SER A 115 2.80 17.77 -54.44
CA SER A 115 2.09 18.84 -55.13
C SER A 115 0.98 19.43 -54.26
N THR A 116 -0.15 19.82 -54.85
CA THR A 116 -1.36 20.18 -54.09
C THR A 116 -2.49 19.16 -54.34
N GLY A 117 -2.16 18.09 -55.06
CA GLY A 117 -3.04 16.97 -55.38
C GLY A 117 -2.59 15.72 -54.61
N ALA A 118 -3.24 14.58 -54.88
CA ALA A 118 -2.86 13.32 -54.26
C ALA A 118 -1.57 12.77 -54.88
N ASP A 119 -0.53 12.62 -54.05
CA ASP A 119 0.76 12.09 -54.45
C ASP A 119 1.13 10.80 -53.68
N THR A 120 2.05 10.01 -54.24
CA THR A 120 2.70 8.90 -53.54
C THR A 120 4.19 9.18 -53.57
N LEU A 121 4.78 9.39 -52.40
CA LEU A 121 6.14 9.89 -52.21
C LEU A 121 6.98 8.79 -51.56
N TYR A 122 8.19 8.58 -52.07
CA TYR A 122 9.09 7.55 -51.59
C TYR A 122 10.43 8.16 -51.15
N GLY A 123 10.83 7.84 -49.92
CA GLY A 123 12.18 8.02 -49.41
C GLY A 123 13.13 6.95 -49.93
N THR A 124 14.41 7.14 -49.62
CA THR A 124 15.51 6.21 -49.85
C THR A 124 15.71 5.31 -48.63
N SER A 125 16.80 4.53 -48.59
CA SER A 125 17.20 3.82 -47.35
C SER A 125 17.98 4.72 -46.37
N GLY A 126 17.99 6.03 -46.62
CA GLY A 126 18.76 7.06 -45.94
C GLY A 126 17.89 7.86 -44.96
N ALA A 127 18.35 9.05 -44.56
CA ALA A 127 17.53 9.94 -43.76
C ALA A 127 16.93 11.01 -44.68
N ASP A 128 15.63 10.94 -44.90
CA ASP A 128 14.96 11.74 -45.92
C ASP A 128 14.00 12.77 -45.33
N THR A 129 13.54 13.74 -46.13
CA THR A 129 12.58 14.76 -45.69
C THR A 129 11.44 14.87 -46.67
N ILE A 130 10.28 14.31 -46.29
CA ILE A 130 9.13 14.13 -47.16
C ILE A 130 8.03 15.14 -46.80
N ASP A 131 7.57 15.94 -47.78
CA ASP A 131 6.55 16.98 -47.64
C ASP A 131 5.51 16.89 -48.76
N GLY A 132 4.28 16.50 -48.43
CA GLY A 132 3.18 16.34 -49.39
C GLY A 132 2.68 17.64 -50.03
N ARG A 133 2.87 18.79 -49.37
CA ARG A 133 2.37 20.13 -49.80
C ARG A 133 0.85 20.26 -50.02
N GLY A 134 0.11 19.22 -49.66
CA GLY A 134 -1.34 19.19 -49.54
C GLY A 134 -1.99 18.28 -50.59
N GLY A 135 -3.14 17.69 -50.25
CA GLY A 135 -3.75 16.65 -51.06
C GLY A 135 -4.12 15.44 -50.20
N ASN A 136 -4.23 14.28 -50.84
CA ASN A 136 -4.38 13.00 -50.14
C ASN A 136 -3.13 12.18 -50.46
N ASP A 137 -2.12 12.26 -49.60
CA ASP A 137 -0.78 11.79 -49.90
C ASP A 137 -0.46 10.48 -49.18
N LEU A 138 0.35 9.64 -49.81
CA LEU A 138 1.00 8.48 -49.18
C LEU A 138 2.51 8.70 -49.15
N ALA A 139 3.11 8.74 -47.97
CA ALA A 139 4.54 8.94 -47.76
C ALA A 139 5.18 7.65 -47.22
N ILE A 140 6.13 7.09 -47.98
CA ILE A 140 6.80 5.82 -47.68
C ILE A 140 8.27 6.09 -47.41
N GLY A 141 8.76 5.80 -46.21
CA GLY A 141 10.14 6.10 -45.82
C GLY A 141 11.20 5.19 -46.43
N ASN A 142 10.91 3.90 -46.64
CA ASN A 142 11.88 2.86 -47.08
C ASN A 142 13.12 2.64 -46.16
N GLY A 143 13.16 3.30 -45.00
CA GLY A 143 14.06 3.02 -43.88
C GLY A 143 15.12 4.09 -43.68
N GLY A 144 15.62 4.19 -42.45
CA GLY A 144 16.47 5.31 -42.02
C GLY A 144 15.66 6.32 -41.21
N ALA A 145 16.29 7.43 -40.81
CA ALA A 145 15.71 8.38 -39.87
C ALA A 145 14.99 9.52 -40.63
N ASP A 146 13.77 9.25 -41.08
CA ASP A 146 13.04 10.15 -41.96
C ASP A 146 12.31 11.27 -41.22
N THR A 147 12.09 12.39 -41.89
CA THR A 147 11.24 13.48 -41.39
C THR A 147 10.05 13.69 -42.32
N PHE A 148 8.85 13.35 -41.86
CA PHE A 148 7.59 13.61 -42.55
C PHE A 148 7.06 14.98 -42.12
N PHE A 149 6.88 15.91 -43.06
CA PHE A 149 6.43 17.27 -42.77
C PHE A 149 4.95 17.44 -43.07
N TYR A 150 4.23 18.11 -42.16
CA TYR A 150 2.80 18.36 -42.31
C TYR A 150 2.40 19.75 -41.80
N ASN A 151 1.70 20.53 -42.62
CA ASN A 151 1.12 21.82 -42.22
C ASN A 151 -0.41 21.72 -42.12
N ALA A 152 -0.99 22.58 -41.29
CA ALA A 152 -2.44 22.75 -41.21
C ALA A 152 -3.06 23.05 -42.60
N GLY A 153 -4.13 22.35 -42.95
CA GLY A 153 -4.83 22.45 -44.23
C GLY A 153 -4.26 21.60 -45.36
N TYR A 154 -3.32 20.68 -45.08
CA TYR A 154 -2.75 19.78 -46.08
C TYR A 154 -3.68 18.62 -46.46
N GLY A 155 -4.79 18.37 -45.77
CA GLY A 155 -5.68 17.25 -46.08
C GLY A 155 -5.16 15.92 -45.51
N ALA A 156 -5.35 14.82 -46.24
CA ALA A 156 -5.03 13.49 -45.72
C ALA A 156 -3.57 13.12 -46.01
N LEU A 157 -2.87 12.58 -45.01
CA LEU A 157 -1.53 12.01 -45.15
C LEU A 157 -1.52 10.59 -44.58
N GLU A 158 -1.01 9.61 -45.31
CA GLU A 158 -0.72 8.27 -44.82
C GLU A 158 0.80 8.07 -44.77
N ILE A 159 1.33 7.61 -43.63
CA ILE A 159 2.76 7.43 -43.40
C ILE A 159 3.04 5.94 -43.20
N SER A 160 3.93 5.39 -44.03
CA SER A 160 4.47 4.05 -43.88
C SER A 160 5.98 4.13 -43.67
N SER A 161 6.42 3.99 -42.41
CA SER A 161 7.84 3.88 -42.06
C SER A 161 8.16 2.46 -41.60
N ASP A 162 8.98 1.78 -42.41
CA ASP A 162 9.42 0.40 -42.22
C ASP A 162 10.90 0.38 -41.82
N GLU A 163 11.20 0.92 -40.63
CA GLU A 163 12.55 0.84 -40.07
C GLU A 163 12.86 -0.60 -39.60
N GLY A 164 13.99 -1.18 -40.03
CA GLY A 164 14.41 -2.53 -39.63
C GLY A 164 14.88 -2.64 -38.16
N SER A 165 14.79 -1.57 -37.38
CA SER A 165 15.29 -1.40 -36.01
C SER A 165 14.39 -0.44 -35.22
N THR A 166 14.84 0.10 -34.08
CA THR A 166 14.06 1.07 -33.29
C THR A 166 13.65 2.28 -34.14
N PRO A 167 12.36 2.68 -34.18
CA PRO A 167 11.90 3.81 -34.99
C PRO A 167 12.58 5.11 -34.59
N THR A 168 13.19 5.79 -35.56
CA THR A 168 13.88 7.07 -35.42
C THR A 168 13.27 8.17 -36.28
N SER A 169 12.34 7.82 -37.17
CA SER A 169 11.57 8.75 -37.99
C SER A 169 10.75 9.72 -37.14
N VAL A 170 10.51 10.90 -37.69
CA VAL A 170 9.81 12.01 -37.03
C VAL A 170 8.67 12.50 -37.92
N LEU A 171 7.48 12.67 -37.35
CA LEU A 171 6.45 13.52 -37.95
C LEU A 171 6.59 14.94 -37.39
N ARG A 172 6.87 15.92 -38.25
CA ARG A 172 7.07 17.32 -37.85
C ARG A 172 5.91 18.18 -38.34
N PHE A 173 5.24 18.81 -37.38
CA PHE A 173 4.17 19.77 -37.64
C PHE A 173 4.71 21.20 -37.82
N GLY A 174 4.14 21.92 -38.79
CA GLY A 174 4.36 23.36 -38.96
C GLY A 174 3.54 24.23 -38.01
N GLU A 175 3.54 25.55 -38.27
CA GLU A 175 2.78 26.53 -37.48
C GLU A 175 1.27 26.22 -37.49
N GLY A 176 0.61 26.39 -36.33
CA GLY A 176 -0.84 26.26 -36.20
C GLY A 176 -1.33 24.90 -35.68
N ILE A 177 -0.49 23.87 -35.67
CA ILE A 177 -0.79 22.58 -35.02
C ILE A 177 0.01 22.50 -33.71
N THR A 178 -0.68 22.26 -32.61
CA THR A 178 -0.09 22.22 -31.25
C THR A 178 -0.44 20.90 -30.57
N ALA A 179 0.34 20.51 -29.55
CA ALA A 179 0.10 19.26 -28.83
C ALA A 179 -1.29 19.18 -28.20
N SER A 180 -1.90 20.31 -27.84
CA SER A 180 -3.25 20.39 -27.29
C SER A 180 -4.36 20.51 -28.33
N SER A 181 -4.04 20.79 -29.60
CA SER A 181 -5.03 20.89 -30.68
C SER A 181 -5.24 19.58 -31.42
N ILE A 182 -4.31 18.62 -31.30
CA ILE A 182 -4.43 17.32 -31.96
C ILE A 182 -5.34 16.37 -31.18
N THR A 183 -6.03 15.50 -31.91
CA THR A 183 -6.66 14.29 -31.36
C THR A 183 -6.09 13.07 -32.04
N VAL A 184 -5.92 11.97 -31.31
CA VAL A 184 -5.42 10.70 -31.85
C VAL A 184 -6.52 9.65 -31.68
N ARG A 185 -6.65 8.74 -32.64
CA ARG A 185 -7.61 7.62 -32.59
C ARG A 185 -7.07 6.38 -33.31
N ASN A 186 -7.57 5.19 -33.00
CA ASN A 186 -7.22 3.96 -33.72
C ASN A 186 -7.76 4.03 -35.15
N SER A 187 -6.98 3.55 -36.11
CA SER A 187 -7.49 3.22 -37.43
C SER A 187 -8.31 1.92 -37.37
N ASN A 188 -9.23 1.73 -38.32
CA ASN A 188 -10.07 0.53 -38.41
C ASN A 188 -9.27 -0.76 -38.67
N SER A 189 -7.99 -0.66 -39.04
CA SER A 189 -7.07 -1.78 -39.31
C SER A 189 -6.42 -2.37 -38.05
N GLY A 190 -6.51 -1.70 -36.90
CA GLY A 190 -6.01 -2.19 -35.61
C GLY A 190 -4.51 -2.02 -35.36
N THR A 191 -3.68 -1.79 -36.38
CA THR A 191 -2.22 -1.59 -36.22
C THR A 191 -1.75 -0.15 -36.40
N ALA A 192 -2.60 0.72 -36.95
CA ALA A 192 -2.31 2.12 -37.27
C ALA A 192 -3.05 3.10 -36.34
N ILE A 193 -2.50 4.32 -36.21
CA ILE A 193 -3.17 5.44 -35.54
C ILE A 193 -3.59 6.50 -36.57
N GLN A 194 -4.58 7.32 -36.22
CA GLN A 194 -4.99 8.51 -36.97
C GLN A 194 -4.91 9.74 -36.07
N ILE A 195 -4.30 10.82 -36.56
CA ILE A 195 -4.19 12.12 -35.91
C ILE A 195 -5.04 13.12 -36.69
N THR A 196 -5.81 13.96 -35.99
CA THR A 196 -6.51 15.11 -36.58
C THR A 196 -6.11 16.37 -35.83
N ASP A 197 -6.05 17.52 -36.48
CA ASP A 197 -5.70 18.81 -35.88
C ASP A 197 -6.92 19.72 -35.59
N GLY A 198 -8.13 19.23 -35.89
CA GLY A 198 -9.38 19.96 -35.72
C GLY A 198 -9.83 20.75 -36.95
N ILE A 199 -9.09 20.69 -38.06
CA ILE A 199 -9.50 21.23 -39.36
C ILE A 199 -10.24 20.14 -40.14
N ASP A 200 -11.40 20.48 -40.71
CA ASP A 200 -12.21 19.55 -41.48
C ASP A 200 -11.45 19.06 -42.73
N GLY A 201 -11.22 17.75 -42.82
CA GLY A 201 -10.53 17.11 -43.93
C GLY A 201 -9.08 16.73 -43.63
N ASP A 202 -8.50 17.25 -42.55
CA ASP A 202 -7.12 16.98 -42.16
C ASP A 202 -7.04 15.71 -41.30
N VAL A 203 -6.37 14.68 -41.82
CA VAL A 203 -6.19 13.39 -41.14
C VAL A 203 -4.83 12.80 -41.50
N ILE A 204 -3.98 12.57 -40.51
CA ILE A 204 -2.70 11.87 -40.67
C ILE A 204 -2.87 10.45 -40.16
N THR A 205 -2.68 9.43 -41.01
CA THR A 205 -2.65 8.02 -40.63
C THR A 205 -1.20 7.56 -40.56
N ILE A 206 -0.79 6.95 -39.45
CA ILE A 206 0.56 6.39 -39.30
C ILE A 206 0.45 4.88 -39.13
N ASP A 207 0.99 4.16 -40.11
CA ASP A 207 0.89 2.72 -40.17
C ASP A 207 1.77 2.02 -39.15
N ASN A 208 1.26 0.88 -38.64
CA ASN A 208 1.99 -0.07 -37.82
C ASN A 208 2.62 0.50 -36.53
N MET A 209 2.07 1.60 -36.01
CA MET A 209 2.43 2.16 -34.70
C MET A 209 2.21 1.19 -33.53
N TYR A 210 1.34 0.18 -33.70
CA TYR A 210 1.14 -0.91 -32.74
C TYR A 210 1.82 -2.24 -33.12
N SER A 211 2.82 -2.22 -34.00
CA SER A 211 3.52 -3.46 -34.41
C SER A 211 4.14 -4.17 -33.20
N ASP A 212 3.88 -5.49 -33.06
CA ASP A 212 4.43 -6.33 -31.99
C ASP A 212 5.97 -6.35 -31.94
N SER A 213 6.64 -6.01 -33.05
CA SER A 213 8.10 -5.89 -33.12
C SER A 213 8.64 -4.58 -32.55
N GLY A 214 7.79 -3.55 -32.40
CA GLY A 214 8.20 -2.20 -31.98
C GLY A 214 9.12 -1.46 -32.95
N THR A 215 9.23 -1.91 -34.20
CA THR A 215 10.20 -1.38 -35.20
C THR A 215 9.57 -0.51 -36.30
N LYS A 216 8.26 -0.29 -36.31
CA LYS A 216 7.56 0.39 -37.41
C LYS A 216 6.85 1.66 -36.95
N GLY A 217 6.57 2.57 -37.88
CA GLY A 217 5.95 3.86 -37.63
C GLY A 217 6.98 4.96 -37.31
N VAL A 218 6.55 6.04 -36.66
CA VAL A 218 7.44 7.15 -36.27
C VAL A 218 7.89 7.01 -34.82
N GLY A 219 9.14 7.39 -34.53
CA GLY A 219 9.69 7.42 -33.17
C GLY A 219 9.22 8.63 -32.35
N SER A 220 8.90 9.74 -33.01
CA SER A 220 8.39 10.94 -32.34
C SER A 220 7.57 11.87 -33.24
N VAL A 221 6.83 12.79 -32.60
CA VAL A 221 6.12 13.90 -33.22
C VAL A 221 6.68 15.21 -32.67
N GLU A 222 7.13 16.09 -33.55
CA GLU A 222 7.69 17.40 -33.21
C GLU A 222 6.73 18.52 -33.60
N PHE A 223 6.48 19.45 -32.69
CA PHE A 223 5.65 20.64 -32.91
C PHE A 223 6.53 21.88 -33.16
N PHE A 224 5.93 22.89 -33.79
CA PHE A 224 6.64 24.12 -34.14
C PHE A 224 7.24 24.88 -32.95
N ASP A 225 6.61 24.78 -31.76
CA ASP A 225 7.10 25.42 -30.53
C ASP A 225 8.27 24.68 -29.87
N GLY A 226 8.71 23.56 -30.44
CA GLY A 226 9.77 22.70 -29.92
C GLY A 226 9.29 21.62 -28.96
N THR A 227 7.98 21.51 -28.71
CA THR A 227 7.40 20.38 -27.98
C THR A 227 7.60 19.10 -28.79
N THR A 228 7.92 17.99 -28.12
CA THR A 228 8.06 16.67 -28.74
C THR A 228 7.24 15.64 -27.96
N LEU A 229 6.51 14.79 -28.69
CA LEU A 229 5.87 13.59 -28.15
C LEU A 229 6.60 12.35 -28.66
N THR A 230 6.99 11.43 -27.79
CA THR A 230 7.49 10.12 -28.22
C THR A 230 6.36 9.26 -28.82
N ALA A 231 6.71 8.21 -29.55
CA ALA A 231 5.73 7.22 -30.04
C ALA A 231 4.79 6.72 -28.93
N GLN A 232 5.32 6.45 -27.73
CA GLN A 232 4.52 6.01 -26.58
C GLN A 232 3.58 7.11 -26.07
N GLN A 233 4.06 8.36 -25.99
CA GLN A 233 3.23 9.51 -25.60
C GLN A 233 2.14 9.81 -26.63
N LEU A 234 2.41 9.61 -27.92
CA LEU A 234 1.44 9.77 -28.99
C LEU A 234 0.37 8.67 -28.98
N ILE A 235 0.78 7.42 -28.79
CA ILE A 235 -0.13 6.28 -28.57
C ILE A 235 -0.99 6.50 -27.32
N ALA A 236 -0.43 7.12 -26.29
CA ALA A 236 -1.10 7.50 -25.05
C ALA A 236 -2.16 8.62 -25.22
N LEU A 237 -2.21 9.31 -26.37
CA LEU A 237 -3.26 10.28 -26.71
C LEU A 237 -4.47 9.67 -27.44
N ASN A 238 -4.33 8.46 -27.99
CA ASN A 238 -5.35 7.78 -28.81
C ASN A 238 -6.53 7.26 -27.97
N ALA A 239 -6.20 6.72 -26.82
CA ALA A 239 -7.10 6.61 -25.70
C ALA A 239 -6.66 7.68 -24.70
N GLY A 240 -7.48 8.13 -23.75
CA GLY A 240 -6.94 8.84 -22.59
C GLY A 240 -6.04 7.90 -21.78
N ARG A 241 -4.88 7.49 -22.29
CA ARG A 241 -4.16 6.27 -21.90
C ARG A 241 -2.76 6.63 -21.48
N ALA A 242 -2.62 7.02 -20.22
CA ALA A 242 -1.35 6.93 -19.50
C ALA A 242 -0.81 5.46 -19.56
N PRO A 243 0.47 5.21 -19.26
CA PRO A 243 1.18 3.96 -19.57
C PRO A 243 0.79 2.72 -18.73
N GLU A 244 -0.46 2.63 -18.29
CA GLU A 244 -1.05 1.53 -17.53
C GLU A 244 -2.34 1.15 -18.27
N ALA A 245 -2.78 -0.11 -18.29
CA ALA A 245 -4.10 -0.41 -18.84
C ALA A 245 -5.14 0.38 -18.04
N THR A 246 -5.62 1.48 -18.61
CA THR A 246 -6.45 2.45 -17.88
C THR A 246 -7.92 2.06 -18.00
N TYR A 247 -8.55 1.73 -16.88
CA TYR A 247 -9.97 1.47 -16.76
C TYR A 247 -10.70 2.72 -16.29
N TYR A 248 -11.54 3.27 -17.15
CA TYR A 248 -12.46 4.35 -16.80
C TYR A 248 -13.85 3.82 -16.48
N GLY A 249 -14.38 4.21 -15.34
CA GLY A 249 -15.80 4.07 -15.01
C GLY A 249 -16.65 5.20 -15.58
N THR A 250 -17.89 5.24 -15.10
CA THR A 250 -18.88 6.28 -15.38
C THR A 250 -19.13 7.09 -14.12
N THR A 251 -19.86 8.21 -14.19
CA THR A 251 -20.27 8.93 -12.97
C THR A 251 -21.32 8.16 -12.10
N GLY A 252 -21.54 6.88 -12.39
CA GLY A 252 -22.50 5.98 -11.78
C GLY A 252 -21.80 4.93 -10.91
N ALA A 253 -22.49 3.86 -10.53
CA ALA A 253 -21.85 2.78 -9.79
C ALA A 253 -21.21 1.80 -10.76
N ASP A 254 -19.90 1.61 -10.67
CA ASP A 254 -19.15 0.72 -11.54
C ASP A 254 -18.49 -0.43 -10.76
N SER A 255 -18.32 -1.57 -11.43
CA SER A 255 -17.60 -2.73 -10.92
C SER A 255 -16.58 -3.15 -11.96
N ILE A 256 -15.31 -2.90 -11.68
CA ILE A 256 -14.21 -3.04 -12.63
C ILE A 256 -13.22 -4.07 -12.07
N THR A 257 -12.77 -4.99 -12.93
CA THR A 257 -11.76 -5.98 -12.59
C THR A 257 -10.61 -5.89 -13.59
N GLY A 258 -9.41 -5.66 -13.07
CA GLY A 258 -8.15 -5.60 -13.77
C GLY A 258 -7.61 -6.95 -14.20
N SER A 259 -6.36 -6.93 -14.67
CA SER A 259 -5.60 -8.12 -15.05
C SER A 259 -4.51 -8.40 -14.01
N GLY A 260 -3.33 -8.85 -14.42
CA GLY A 260 -2.17 -9.03 -13.51
C GLY A 260 -1.03 -8.07 -13.85
N GLU A 261 -1.32 -7.04 -14.65
CA GLU A 261 -0.38 -6.05 -15.15
C GLU A 261 -0.61 -4.72 -14.43
N ASP A 262 0.28 -3.74 -14.62
CA ASP A 262 0.15 -2.43 -13.97
C ASP A 262 -0.98 -1.61 -14.63
N GLU A 263 -2.02 -1.25 -13.85
CA GLU A 263 -3.27 -0.66 -14.33
C GLU A 263 -3.73 0.60 -13.60
N LEU A 264 -4.38 1.52 -14.31
CA LEU A 264 -4.93 2.76 -13.75
C LEU A 264 -6.46 2.67 -13.69
N PHE A 265 -7.06 2.76 -12.51
CA PHE A 265 -8.51 2.74 -12.32
C PHE A 265 -9.02 4.13 -11.96
N ASP A 266 -9.95 4.68 -12.73
CA ASP A 266 -10.63 5.95 -12.41
C ASP A 266 -12.12 5.85 -12.72
N GLY A 267 -12.91 5.75 -11.65
CA GLY A 267 -14.36 5.60 -11.72
C GLY A 267 -15.07 6.81 -12.31
N LYS A 268 -14.48 8.01 -12.27
CA LYS A 268 -15.18 9.29 -12.54
C LYS A 268 -16.28 9.62 -11.52
N GLY A 269 -16.27 8.95 -10.36
CA GLY A 269 -17.14 9.17 -9.21
C GLY A 269 -18.41 8.34 -9.24
N GLY A 270 -19.01 8.05 -8.07
CA GLY A 270 -20.09 7.09 -7.99
C GLY A 270 -19.98 6.19 -6.76
N THR A 271 -20.41 4.95 -6.89
CA THR A 271 -20.16 3.93 -5.85
C THR A 271 -19.48 2.78 -6.55
N ASP A 272 -18.16 2.81 -6.51
CA ASP A 272 -17.31 2.02 -7.38
C ASP A 272 -16.62 0.91 -6.61
N TYR A 273 -16.48 -0.24 -7.26
CA TYR A 273 -15.68 -1.38 -6.77
C TYR A 273 -14.60 -1.70 -7.80
N PHE A 274 -13.34 -1.64 -7.37
CA PHE A 274 -12.17 -2.00 -8.18
C PHE A 274 -11.47 -3.22 -7.63
N LYS A 275 -11.20 -4.19 -8.50
CA LYS A 275 -10.36 -5.34 -8.21
C LYS A 275 -9.15 -5.32 -9.15
N GLY A 276 -7.98 -4.86 -8.70
CA GLY A 276 -6.79 -4.78 -9.55
C GLY A 276 -6.19 -6.17 -9.84
N ASN A 277 -6.20 -7.03 -8.82
CA ASN A 277 -5.48 -8.30 -8.74
C ASN A 277 -4.00 -8.06 -8.47
N ALA A 278 -3.08 -8.39 -9.38
CA ALA A 278 -1.64 -8.20 -9.16
C ALA A 278 -1.14 -7.10 -10.10
N GLY A 279 -0.08 -6.40 -9.73
CA GLY A 279 0.41 -5.28 -10.52
C GLY A 279 0.83 -4.12 -9.61
N ASN A 280 1.45 -3.10 -10.19
CA ASN A 280 1.59 -1.78 -9.57
C ASN A 280 0.40 -0.92 -9.97
N ASP A 281 -0.78 -1.27 -9.49
CA ASP A 281 -2.01 -0.60 -9.90
C ASP A 281 -2.16 0.77 -9.24
N THR A 282 -2.68 1.74 -10.00
CA THR A 282 -3.04 3.07 -9.51
C THR A 282 -4.56 3.20 -9.46
N PHE A 283 -5.13 3.37 -8.27
CA PHE A 283 -6.57 3.64 -8.07
C PHE A 283 -6.79 5.14 -7.82
N VAL A 284 -7.63 5.80 -8.60
CA VAL A 284 -7.86 7.25 -8.54
C VAL A 284 -9.11 7.57 -7.76
N PHE A 285 -8.99 8.50 -6.81
CA PHE A 285 -10.12 9.09 -6.12
C PHE A 285 -9.98 10.62 -6.06
N ASN A 286 -10.98 11.34 -6.56
CA ASN A 286 -11.05 12.80 -6.45
C ASN A 286 -12.16 13.21 -5.49
N GLN A 287 -12.04 14.40 -4.92
CA GLN A 287 -13.06 14.98 -4.05
C GLN A 287 -14.43 15.02 -4.76
N GLY A 288 -15.48 14.56 -4.08
CA GLY A 288 -16.84 14.44 -4.59
C GLY A 288 -17.12 13.14 -5.37
N TYR A 289 -16.16 12.20 -5.42
CA TYR A 289 -16.37 10.89 -6.05
C TYR A 289 -17.28 9.96 -5.25
N ARG A 290 -17.68 10.32 -4.02
CA ARG A 290 -18.52 9.50 -3.14
C ARG A 290 -17.79 8.22 -2.69
N ALA A 291 -18.23 7.03 -3.08
CA ALA A 291 -17.74 5.80 -2.49
C ALA A 291 -16.85 5.01 -3.45
N LEU A 292 -15.68 4.58 -2.98
CA LEU A 292 -14.77 3.68 -3.69
C LEU A 292 -14.41 2.50 -2.78
N GLU A 293 -14.46 1.28 -3.28
CA GLU A 293 -13.96 0.05 -2.66
C GLU A 293 -12.87 -0.54 -3.54
N VAL A 294 -11.73 -0.92 -2.95
CA VAL A 294 -10.55 -1.45 -3.64
C VAL A 294 -10.16 -2.80 -3.03
N ASP A 295 -10.20 -3.85 -3.84
CA ASP A 295 -9.70 -5.19 -3.54
C ASP A 295 -8.42 -5.45 -4.34
N GLU A 296 -7.27 -5.31 -3.68
CA GLU A 296 -5.96 -5.36 -4.33
C GLU A 296 -5.02 -6.37 -3.68
N ASN A 297 -4.37 -7.21 -4.50
CA ASN A 297 -3.62 -8.41 -4.08
C ASN A 297 -2.28 -8.51 -4.84
N TRP A 298 -1.22 -7.94 -4.28
CA TRP A 298 0.05 -7.82 -4.97
C TRP A 298 1.11 -8.81 -4.47
N TYR A 299 2.29 -8.81 -5.10
CA TYR A 299 3.43 -9.65 -4.74
C TYR A 299 4.61 -8.80 -4.23
N SER A 300 5.56 -9.44 -3.54
CA SER A 300 6.77 -8.77 -3.07
C SER A 300 7.50 -8.05 -4.21
N GLY A 301 7.72 -6.74 -4.04
CA GLY A 301 8.36 -5.86 -5.01
C GLY A 301 7.40 -5.02 -5.84
N GLN A 302 6.09 -5.30 -5.76
CA GLN A 302 5.05 -4.43 -6.30
C GLN A 302 4.66 -3.34 -5.28
N ALA A 303 4.08 -2.26 -5.77
CA ALA A 303 3.76 -1.06 -5.01
C ALA A 303 2.51 -0.36 -5.54
N PRO A 304 1.30 -0.95 -5.39
CA PRO A 304 0.06 -0.32 -5.80
C PRO A 304 -0.22 0.98 -5.03
N VAL A 305 -0.89 1.92 -5.68
CA VAL A 305 -1.07 3.30 -5.24
C VAL A 305 -2.54 3.70 -5.22
N LEU A 306 -3.00 4.29 -4.12
CA LEU A 306 -4.21 5.12 -4.15
C LEU A 306 -3.80 6.57 -4.46
N GLN A 307 -4.16 7.05 -5.65
CA GLN A 307 -3.93 8.42 -6.10
C GLN A 307 -5.10 9.30 -5.68
N LEU A 308 -4.83 10.27 -4.82
CA LEU A 308 -5.80 11.29 -4.41
C LEU A 308 -5.66 12.56 -5.27
N GLY A 309 -6.82 13.10 -5.64
CA GLY A 309 -6.96 14.32 -6.43
C GLY A 309 -6.58 15.61 -5.70
N ALA A 310 -6.56 16.72 -6.44
CA ALA A 310 -6.37 18.04 -5.85
C ALA A 310 -7.50 18.38 -4.86
N GLY A 311 -7.14 19.01 -3.74
CA GLY A 311 -8.09 19.41 -2.69
C GLY A 311 -8.29 18.38 -1.58
N ILE A 312 -7.67 17.19 -1.69
CA ILE A 312 -7.56 16.22 -0.60
C ILE A 312 -6.12 16.27 -0.07
N GLU A 313 -5.96 16.67 1.19
CA GLU A 313 -4.65 16.77 1.84
C GLU A 313 -4.51 15.71 2.95
N ALA A 314 -3.29 15.28 3.26
CA ALA A 314 -3.05 14.24 4.26
C ALA A 314 -3.67 14.56 5.64
N SER A 315 -3.69 15.83 6.04
CA SER A 315 -4.28 16.28 7.31
C SER A 315 -5.81 16.26 7.36
N MET A 316 -6.47 16.08 6.21
CA MET A 316 -7.93 15.94 6.13
C MET A 316 -8.38 14.49 6.30
N LEU A 317 -7.47 13.54 6.05
CA LEU A 317 -7.79 12.13 6.07
C LEU A 317 -8.09 11.65 7.50
N LYS A 318 -9.14 10.85 7.62
CA LYS A 318 -9.40 10.02 8.79
C LYS A 318 -9.44 8.57 8.35
N VAL A 319 -8.77 7.70 9.10
CA VAL A 319 -8.71 6.27 8.86
C VAL A 319 -9.46 5.57 10.01
N SER A 320 -10.29 4.60 9.67
CA SER A 320 -11.03 3.74 10.61
C SER A 320 -11.04 2.30 10.06
N VAL A 321 -11.02 1.27 10.91
CA VAL A 321 -11.14 -0.12 10.44
C VAL A 321 -12.47 -0.36 9.71
N ALA A 322 -12.44 -1.17 8.64
CA ALA A 322 -13.64 -1.63 7.96
C ALA A 322 -14.39 -2.69 8.80
N ASN A 323 -15.68 -2.91 8.50
CA ASN A 323 -16.49 -3.95 9.18
C ASN A 323 -15.92 -5.38 9.04
N SER A 324 -15.03 -5.61 8.07
CA SER A 324 -14.32 -6.88 7.90
C SER A 324 -13.25 -7.11 8.98
N HIS A 325 -12.84 -6.07 9.70
CA HIS A 325 -11.70 -6.05 10.63
C HIS A 325 -10.34 -6.36 9.98
N SER A 326 -10.27 -6.37 8.64
CA SER A 326 -9.04 -6.58 7.86
C SER A 326 -8.75 -5.44 6.89
N GLY A 327 -9.77 -4.68 6.48
CA GLY A 327 -9.63 -3.52 5.61
C GLY A 327 -9.62 -2.20 6.38
N LEU A 328 -9.29 -1.12 5.69
CA LEU A 328 -9.34 0.25 6.22
C LEU A 328 -10.32 1.10 5.42
N VAL A 329 -11.03 1.96 6.12
CA VAL A 329 -11.92 2.98 5.56
C VAL A 329 -11.25 4.34 5.75
N ILE A 330 -11.18 5.11 4.66
CA ILE A 330 -10.59 6.44 4.62
C ILE A 330 -11.68 7.44 4.24
N THR A 331 -11.76 8.54 4.96
CA THR A 331 -12.63 9.69 4.62
C THR A 331 -11.79 10.95 4.51
N ASP A 332 -12.18 11.87 3.63
CA ASP A 332 -11.46 13.12 3.34
C ASP A 332 -12.12 14.36 3.99
N GLY A 333 -13.15 14.15 4.82
CA GLY A 333 -13.93 15.21 5.44
C GLY A 333 -15.06 15.79 4.57
N VAL A 334 -15.21 15.34 3.33
CA VAL A 334 -16.38 15.66 2.49
C VAL A 334 -17.51 14.68 2.77
N ALA A 335 -18.72 15.24 2.95
CA ALA A 335 -19.88 14.44 3.28
C ALA A 335 -20.25 13.49 2.13
N GLY A 336 -20.17 12.18 2.41
CA GLY A 336 -20.50 11.13 1.46
C GLY A 336 -19.30 10.54 0.73
N ASP A 337 -18.10 11.11 0.91
CA ASP A 337 -16.86 10.59 0.35
C ASP A 337 -16.26 9.54 1.30
N GLN A 338 -15.95 8.36 0.76
CA GLN A 338 -15.41 7.22 1.49
C GLN A 338 -14.62 6.30 0.55
N ILE A 339 -13.43 5.90 1.00
CA ILE A 339 -12.59 4.92 0.30
C ILE A 339 -12.42 3.71 1.22
N THR A 340 -12.76 2.51 0.77
CA THR A 340 -12.54 1.26 1.49
C THR A 340 -11.43 0.50 0.80
N LEU A 341 -10.36 0.20 1.53
CA LEU A 341 -9.23 -0.59 1.07
C LEU A 341 -9.30 -1.95 1.74
N ASP A 342 -9.68 -2.97 0.98
CA ASP A 342 -9.90 -4.31 1.51
C ASP A 342 -8.59 -4.95 1.94
N ASN A 343 -8.66 -5.69 3.05
CA ASN A 343 -7.55 -6.51 3.57
C ASN A 343 -6.24 -5.75 3.81
N MET A 344 -6.29 -4.41 3.91
CA MET A 344 -5.12 -3.55 4.10
C MET A 344 -4.24 -3.94 5.31
N LEU A 345 -4.77 -4.62 6.32
CA LEU A 345 -4.01 -5.10 7.48
C LEU A 345 -3.23 -6.40 7.23
N TYR A 346 -3.39 -7.03 6.06
CA TYR A 346 -2.60 -8.20 5.66
C TYR A 346 -1.41 -7.82 4.77
N ASP A 347 -0.39 -8.67 4.81
CA ASP A 347 0.76 -8.55 3.92
C ASP A 347 0.34 -8.66 2.45
N TYR A 348 0.91 -7.78 1.62
CA TYR A 348 0.67 -7.75 0.17
C TYR A 348 -0.80 -7.61 -0.26
N GLN A 349 -1.61 -6.95 0.57
CA GLN A 349 -3.02 -6.63 0.31
C GLN A 349 -3.25 -5.12 0.39
N GLY A 350 -4.30 -4.63 -0.28
CA GLY A 350 -4.61 -3.21 -0.38
C GLY A 350 -3.54 -2.43 -1.15
N VAL A 351 -3.37 -1.15 -0.87
CA VAL A 351 -2.34 -0.31 -1.54
C VAL A 351 -1.06 -0.23 -0.71
N SER A 352 0.10 -0.06 -1.34
CA SER A 352 1.35 0.19 -0.59
C SER A 352 1.49 1.66 -0.18
N THR A 353 0.86 2.56 -0.92
CA THR A 353 1.08 4.01 -0.80
C THR A 353 -0.19 4.79 -1.16
N ILE A 354 -0.47 5.86 -0.42
CA ILE A 354 -1.36 6.95 -0.87
C ILE A 354 -0.49 8.07 -1.44
N ARG A 355 -0.80 8.53 -2.64
CA ARG A 355 -0.11 9.63 -3.31
C ARG A 355 -1.05 10.83 -3.48
N PHE A 356 -0.63 12.00 -3.02
CA PHE A 356 -1.41 13.24 -3.10
C PHE A 356 -1.04 14.04 -4.35
N ALA A 357 -1.87 15.04 -4.69
CA ALA A 357 -1.67 15.89 -5.86
C ALA A 357 -0.42 16.78 -5.79
N ASP A 358 0.06 17.10 -4.59
CA ASP A 358 1.29 17.86 -4.36
C ASP A 358 2.58 17.01 -4.46
N GLY A 359 2.42 15.70 -4.70
CA GLY A 359 3.50 14.72 -4.78
C GLY A 359 3.95 14.15 -3.44
N SER A 360 3.39 14.60 -2.31
CA SER A 360 3.59 13.95 -1.01
C SER A 360 2.94 12.56 -0.99
N THR A 361 3.36 11.72 -0.05
CA THR A 361 2.88 10.34 0.07
C THR A 361 2.70 9.92 1.53
N LEU A 362 1.78 8.98 1.76
CA LEU A 362 1.71 8.17 2.98
C LEU A 362 2.01 6.72 2.62
N SER A 363 2.96 6.11 3.31
CA SER A 363 3.21 4.67 3.19
C SER A 363 2.11 3.87 3.89
N LYS A 364 1.97 2.59 3.54
CA LYS A 364 1.09 1.63 4.23
C LYS A 364 1.21 1.68 5.76
N ALA A 365 2.44 1.69 6.28
CA ALA A 365 2.68 1.81 7.72
C ALA A 365 2.17 3.14 8.30
N GLN A 366 2.29 4.25 7.57
CA GLN A 366 1.75 5.54 8.01
C GLN A 366 0.22 5.56 7.95
N ILE A 367 -0.40 4.87 6.98
CA ILE A 367 -1.86 4.74 6.88
C ILE A 367 -2.40 3.91 8.05
N ILE A 368 -1.76 2.78 8.37
CA ILE A 368 -2.10 1.95 9.54
C ILE A 368 -1.86 2.74 10.84
N ALA A 369 -0.79 3.54 10.94
CA ALA A 369 -0.58 4.38 12.12
C ALA A 369 -1.68 5.43 12.36
N MET A 370 -2.39 5.86 11.31
CA MET A 370 -3.57 6.72 11.44
C MET A 370 -4.77 5.96 12.01
N GLU A 371 -4.88 4.65 11.76
CA GLU A 371 -5.87 3.76 12.38
C GLU A 371 -5.56 3.51 13.86
N THR A 372 -4.30 3.24 14.17
CA THR A 372 -3.87 2.91 15.54
C THR A 372 -3.64 4.14 16.42
N THR A 373 -3.95 5.33 15.91
CA THR A 373 -4.01 6.57 16.69
C THR A 373 -5.47 6.98 16.85
N GLY A 374 -6.04 6.69 18.01
CA GLY A 374 -7.42 7.01 18.35
C GLY A 374 -7.70 8.50 18.59
N THR A 375 -8.89 8.75 19.07
CA THR A 375 -9.44 10.07 19.40
C THR A 375 -9.72 10.17 20.90
N SER A 376 -10.19 11.30 21.41
CA SER A 376 -10.64 11.35 22.82
C SER A 376 -11.98 10.62 23.06
N GLY A 377 -12.37 9.72 22.15
CA GLY A 377 -13.65 9.03 22.09
C GLY A 377 -13.45 7.52 22.24
N ALA A 378 -14.50 6.74 22.00
CA ALA A 378 -14.35 5.29 21.98
C ALA A 378 -13.91 4.85 20.58
N ASP A 379 -12.72 4.25 20.49
CA ASP A 379 -12.14 3.80 19.23
C ASP A 379 -11.93 2.27 19.20
N SER A 380 -11.91 1.69 18.00
CA SER A 380 -11.66 0.27 17.78
C SER A 380 -10.52 0.13 16.79
N MET A 381 -9.31 -0.08 17.31
CA MET A 381 -8.06 -0.03 16.57
C MET A 381 -7.56 -1.43 16.25
N TYR A 382 -7.17 -1.66 15.00
CA TYR A 382 -6.68 -2.95 14.52
C TYR A 382 -5.32 -2.79 13.85
N GLY A 383 -4.35 -3.59 14.31
CA GLY A 383 -3.02 -3.71 13.74
C GLY A 383 -2.92 -4.81 12.69
N SER A 384 -1.74 -4.88 12.12
CA SER A 384 -1.31 -5.86 11.13
C SER A 384 -0.43 -6.92 11.79
N THR A 385 0.34 -7.67 11.00
CA THR A 385 1.39 -8.57 11.55
C THR A 385 2.72 -7.85 11.80
N ALA A 386 2.80 -6.56 11.51
CA ALA A 386 3.97 -5.71 11.72
C ALA A 386 3.93 -5.07 13.12
N ALA A 387 4.89 -4.18 13.41
CA ALA A 387 4.97 -3.54 14.71
C ALA A 387 4.25 -2.19 14.69
N GLU A 388 3.17 -2.09 15.46
CA GLU A 388 2.35 -0.90 15.54
C GLU A 388 2.43 -0.17 16.90
N LEU A 389 2.13 1.13 16.87
CA LEU A 389 1.93 1.94 18.08
C LEU A 389 0.43 2.23 18.20
N PHE A 390 -0.19 1.73 19.25
CA PHE A 390 -1.58 1.99 19.62
C PHE A 390 -1.64 3.09 20.67
N ASP A 391 -2.26 4.22 20.33
CA ASP A 391 -2.48 5.31 21.26
C ASP A 391 -3.91 5.82 21.11
N GLY A 392 -4.78 5.37 22.01
CA GLY A 392 -6.20 5.69 22.00
C GLY A 392 -6.49 7.18 22.18
N LYS A 393 -5.59 7.97 22.81
CA LYS A 393 -5.84 9.38 23.21
C LYS A 393 -6.98 9.60 24.21
N GLY A 394 -7.58 8.52 24.69
CA GLY A 394 -8.49 8.44 25.83
C GLY A 394 -9.94 8.20 25.42
N GLY A 395 -10.75 7.63 26.31
CA GLY A 395 -12.10 7.18 25.99
C GLY A 395 -12.28 5.73 26.42
N ALA A 396 -13.01 4.95 25.62
CA ALA A 396 -13.18 3.52 25.87
C ALA A 396 -12.76 2.77 24.61
N ASP A 397 -11.51 2.33 24.60
CA ASP A 397 -10.80 1.89 23.42
C ASP A 397 -10.60 0.38 23.41
N TYR A 398 -10.72 -0.21 22.23
CA TYR A 398 -10.33 -1.60 21.96
C TYR A 398 -9.15 -1.60 21.00
N ALA A 399 -8.09 -2.34 21.32
CA ALA A 399 -6.87 -2.44 20.53
C ALA A 399 -6.51 -3.90 20.27
N LYS A 400 -6.44 -4.29 19.00
CA LYS A 400 -6.04 -5.64 18.57
C LYS A 400 -4.78 -5.56 17.73
N GLY A 401 -3.64 -6.00 18.25
CA GLY A 401 -2.38 -5.93 17.48
C GLY A 401 -2.30 -6.97 16.37
N SER A 402 -2.84 -8.18 16.55
CA SER A 402 -2.75 -9.28 15.57
C SER A 402 -1.33 -9.85 15.37
N GLY A 403 -0.44 -9.58 16.34
CA GLY A 403 0.92 -10.04 16.44
C GLY A 403 1.92 -9.06 15.83
N GLY A 404 3.17 -9.08 16.32
CA GLY A 404 4.14 -8.05 15.99
C GLY A 404 4.83 -7.57 17.25
N ASN A 405 5.70 -6.56 17.14
CA ASN A 405 6.29 -5.91 18.32
C ASN A 405 5.48 -4.67 18.67
N ASP A 406 4.22 -4.88 19.03
CA ASP A 406 3.26 -3.80 19.25
C ASP A 406 3.50 -3.06 20.56
N THR A 407 3.23 -1.76 20.55
CA THR A 407 3.27 -0.90 21.74
C THR A 407 1.90 -0.28 21.98
N PHE A 408 1.32 -0.54 23.13
CA PHE A 408 0.05 0.02 23.59
C PHE A 408 0.33 1.13 24.59
N VAL A 409 -0.16 2.34 24.35
CA VAL A 409 0.07 3.52 25.19
C VAL A 409 -1.13 3.76 26.08
N PHE A 410 -0.89 3.96 27.37
CA PHE A 410 -1.90 4.38 28.32
C PHE A 410 -1.36 5.47 29.26
N ASN A 411 -2.05 6.60 29.35
CA ASN A 411 -1.72 7.69 30.27
C ASN A 411 -2.86 7.89 31.28
N GLU A 412 -2.57 8.55 32.41
CA GLU A 412 -3.61 8.94 33.38
C GLU A 412 -4.75 9.72 32.68
N GLY A 413 -5.99 9.36 33.01
CA GLY A 413 -7.20 9.95 32.46
C GLY A 413 -7.58 9.44 31.06
N TYR A 414 -6.93 8.40 30.54
CA TYR A 414 -7.29 7.77 29.28
C TYR A 414 -8.59 6.96 29.36
N GLY A 415 -9.15 6.67 30.53
CA GLY A 415 -10.34 5.85 30.64
C GLY A 415 -10.05 4.37 30.42
N GLN A 416 -10.78 3.71 29.54
CA GLN A 416 -10.74 2.26 29.39
C GLN A 416 -9.94 1.86 28.15
N LEU A 417 -9.03 0.91 28.30
CA LEU A 417 -8.31 0.28 27.20
C LEU A 417 -8.43 -1.25 27.31
N GLU A 418 -8.98 -1.89 26.29
CA GLU A 418 -9.00 -3.34 26.13
C GLU A 418 -7.96 -3.75 25.07
N ILE A 419 -7.08 -4.70 25.43
CA ILE A 419 -5.98 -5.17 24.59
C ILE A 419 -6.21 -6.65 24.27
N ASP A 420 -6.36 -6.97 22.99
CA ASP A 420 -6.42 -8.33 22.45
C ASP A 420 -5.15 -8.59 21.62
N GLU A 421 -4.14 -9.17 22.27
CA GLU A 421 -2.83 -9.42 21.67
C GLU A 421 -2.47 -10.90 21.64
N THR A 422 -1.97 -11.36 20.49
CA THR A 422 -1.50 -12.73 20.28
C THR A 422 0.00 -12.72 20.04
N LEU A 423 0.75 -13.35 20.94
CA LEU A 423 2.21 -13.40 20.87
C LEU A 423 2.66 -14.44 19.84
N ASN A 424 3.20 -13.97 18.72
CA ASN A 424 3.92 -14.81 17.75
C ASN A 424 5.37 -15.05 18.21
N ASP A 425 6.00 -16.14 17.74
CA ASP A 425 7.36 -16.51 18.14
C ASP A 425 8.37 -15.36 17.92
N GLY A 426 8.94 -14.84 19.01
CA GLY A 426 9.94 -13.78 19.00
C GLY A 426 9.39 -12.35 19.05
N ALA A 427 8.07 -12.17 19.12
CA ALA A 427 7.44 -10.89 19.39
C ALA A 427 7.80 -10.36 20.78
N THR A 428 7.90 -9.04 20.93
CA THR A 428 8.05 -8.33 22.21
C THR A 428 7.03 -7.20 22.25
N THR A 429 5.86 -7.48 22.81
CA THR A 429 4.78 -6.51 22.96
C THR A 429 4.94 -5.71 24.25
N VAL A 430 4.59 -4.42 24.19
CA VAL A 430 4.84 -3.46 25.25
C VAL A 430 3.55 -2.73 25.62
N LEU A 431 3.23 -2.67 26.91
CA LEU A 431 2.30 -1.68 27.45
C LEU A 431 3.13 -0.52 28.04
N GLN A 432 3.09 0.62 27.37
CA GLN A 432 3.80 1.83 27.79
C GLN A 432 2.88 2.71 28.63
N LEU A 433 3.26 2.89 29.90
CA LEU A 433 2.52 3.69 30.87
C LEU A 433 3.09 5.11 30.98
N GLY A 434 2.19 6.08 30.97
CA GLY A 434 2.48 7.51 31.13
C GLY A 434 2.99 7.91 32.51
N ALA A 435 3.43 9.15 32.62
CA ALA A 435 3.78 9.73 33.93
C ALA A 435 2.57 9.75 34.87
N GLY A 436 2.80 9.44 36.15
CA GLY A 436 1.75 9.38 37.17
C GLY A 436 1.29 7.95 37.47
N ILE A 437 1.36 7.05 36.49
CA ILE A 437 1.17 5.61 36.70
C ILE A 437 2.52 5.02 37.10
N THR A 438 2.61 4.47 38.31
CA THR A 438 3.83 3.91 38.89
C THR A 438 3.62 2.48 39.34
N ARG A 439 4.72 1.78 39.65
CA ARG A 439 4.64 0.40 40.15
C ARG A 439 3.89 0.31 41.48
N GLU A 440 3.89 1.37 42.28
CA GLU A 440 3.26 1.42 43.60
C GLU A 440 1.76 1.74 43.57
N ASN A 441 1.26 2.42 42.53
CA ASN A 441 -0.17 2.74 42.43
C ASN A 441 -0.94 1.82 41.48
N ILE A 442 -0.25 1.08 40.59
CA ILE A 442 -0.90 0.13 39.72
C ILE A 442 -1.36 -1.10 40.52
N LYS A 443 -2.63 -1.43 40.40
CA LYS A 443 -3.27 -2.58 41.01
C LYS A 443 -3.70 -3.56 39.93
N ALA A 444 -3.68 -4.84 40.26
CA ALA A 444 -3.97 -5.90 39.32
C ALA A 444 -4.92 -6.93 39.92
N TYR A 445 -5.84 -7.44 39.12
CA TYR A 445 -6.63 -8.63 39.42
C TYR A 445 -6.98 -9.37 38.14
N PHE A 446 -7.27 -10.67 38.24
CA PHE A 446 -7.76 -11.45 37.11
C PHE A 446 -9.28 -11.50 37.08
N ASP A 447 -9.86 -11.28 35.90
CA ASP A 447 -11.26 -11.52 35.56
C ASP A 447 -11.31 -12.66 34.54
N GLY A 448 -11.45 -13.89 35.03
CA GLY A 448 -11.26 -15.09 34.20
C GLY A 448 -9.80 -15.25 33.74
N ALA A 449 -9.55 -15.15 32.44
CA ALA A 449 -8.20 -15.18 31.84
C ALA A 449 -7.62 -13.78 31.54
N THR A 450 -8.45 -12.74 31.65
CA THR A 450 -8.08 -11.35 31.37
C THR A 450 -7.43 -10.73 32.62
N LEU A 451 -6.25 -10.13 32.47
CA LEU A 451 -5.63 -9.33 33.51
C LEU A 451 -6.21 -7.92 33.47
N VAL A 452 -6.68 -7.42 34.60
CA VAL A 452 -7.18 -6.06 34.73
C VAL A 452 -6.19 -5.26 35.55
N LEU A 453 -5.73 -4.14 35.00
CA LEU A 453 -4.88 -3.15 35.67
C LEU A 453 -5.66 -1.86 35.92
N THR A 454 -5.44 -1.24 37.08
CA THR A 454 -6.00 0.08 37.43
C THR A 454 -4.94 0.92 38.12
N ASP A 455 -4.89 2.22 37.87
CA ASP A 455 -3.96 3.17 38.51
C ASP A 455 -4.56 3.87 39.76
N GLY A 456 -5.81 3.54 40.10
CA GLY A 456 -6.56 4.15 41.20
C GLY A 456 -7.31 5.44 40.84
N ILE A 457 -7.22 5.89 39.59
CA ILE A 457 -8.04 6.98 39.05
C ILE A 457 -9.40 6.41 38.64
N SER A 458 -10.48 7.11 39.04
CA SER A 458 -11.83 6.64 38.75
C SER A 458 -12.11 6.69 37.25
N GLY A 459 -12.37 5.53 36.65
CA GLY A 459 -12.67 5.39 35.23
C GLY A 459 -11.53 4.79 34.43
N ASP A 460 -10.30 4.87 34.94
CA ASP A 460 -9.11 4.35 34.28
C ASP A 460 -8.96 2.85 34.52
N GLN A 461 -8.88 2.08 33.42
CA GLN A 461 -8.76 0.63 33.46
C GLN A 461 -8.11 0.10 32.18
N ILE A 462 -7.14 -0.82 32.34
CA ILE A 462 -6.57 -1.57 31.23
C ILE A 462 -6.98 -3.03 31.39
N ARG A 463 -7.60 -3.63 30.37
CA ARG A 463 -7.94 -5.05 30.30
C ARG A 463 -7.01 -5.70 29.27
N ILE A 464 -6.25 -6.69 29.68
CA ILE A 464 -5.35 -7.45 28.80
C ILE A 464 -5.90 -8.85 28.67
N ASP A 465 -6.48 -9.15 27.52
CA ASP A 465 -7.18 -10.39 27.29
C ASP A 465 -6.23 -11.58 27.26
N ASN A 466 -6.68 -12.68 27.88
CA ASN A 466 -5.98 -13.96 27.84
C ASN A 466 -4.55 -13.95 28.41
N GLU A 467 -4.17 -12.93 29.19
CA GLU A 467 -2.84 -12.76 29.80
C GLU A 467 -2.39 -13.95 30.67
N LYS A 468 -3.32 -14.77 31.19
CA LYS A 468 -2.98 -16.04 31.87
C LYS A 468 -2.24 -17.04 30.96
N TYR A 469 -2.36 -16.91 29.64
CA TYR A 469 -1.74 -17.83 28.68
C TYR A 469 -0.47 -17.21 28.09
N SER A 470 0.62 -17.99 28.07
CA SER A 470 1.96 -17.52 27.66
C SER A 470 2.06 -17.03 26.22
N ASN A 471 1.06 -17.30 25.38
CA ASN A 471 1.02 -16.90 23.97
C ASN A 471 0.07 -15.72 23.70
N ASN A 472 -0.41 -15.02 24.73
CA ASN A 472 -1.28 -13.85 24.59
C ASN A 472 -0.82 -12.71 25.50
N GLY A 473 -1.34 -11.51 25.22
CA GLY A 473 -1.19 -10.34 26.08
C GLY A 473 0.15 -9.63 25.92
N ILE A 474 0.75 -9.21 27.04
CA ILE A 474 1.85 -8.25 27.05
C ILE A 474 3.15 -8.86 27.57
N ASN A 475 4.25 -8.75 26.81
CA ASN A 475 5.55 -9.22 27.29
C ASN A 475 6.18 -8.29 28.35
N LEU A 476 5.96 -6.99 28.21
CA LEU A 476 6.60 -5.97 29.03
C LEU A 476 5.65 -4.80 29.31
N VAL A 477 5.45 -4.46 30.58
CA VAL A 477 4.97 -3.11 30.95
C VAL A 477 6.16 -2.22 31.19
N GLN A 478 6.16 -1.03 30.60
CA GLN A 478 7.19 -0.01 30.78
C GLN A 478 6.60 1.23 31.43
N PHE A 479 7.13 1.60 32.60
CA PHE A 479 6.75 2.82 33.31
C PHE A 479 7.58 4.02 32.84
N ALA A 480 7.07 5.23 33.08
CA ALA A 480 7.73 6.48 32.67
C ALA A 480 9.12 6.71 33.30
N ASP A 481 9.40 6.09 34.45
CA ASP A 481 10.72 6.15 35.12
C ASP A 481 11.72 5.11 34.59
N GLY A 482 11.30 4.26 33.65
CA GLY A 482 12.09 3.18 33.08
C GLY A 482 12.02 1.85 33.84
N ALA A 483 11.27 1.77 34.95
CA ALA A 483 10.95 0.50 35.58
C ALA A 483 10.11 -0.38 34.64
N THR A 484 10.16 -1.70 34.83
CA THR A 484 9.42 -2.64 34.00
C THR A 484 8.78 -3.77 34.79
N LEU A 485 7.71 -4.35 34.24
CA LEU A 485 7.15 -5.64 34.64
C LEU A 485 7.22 -6.58 33.44
N THR A 486 7.78 -7.78 33.63
CA THR A 486 7.70 -8.85 32.64
C THR A 486 6.34 -9.51 32.67
N GLN A 487 5.99 -10.27 31.63
CA GLN A 487 4.78 -11.11 31.62
C GLN A 487 4.65 -12.01 32.87
N ALA A 488 5.76 -12.59 33.32
CA ALA A 488 5.77 -13.41 34.54
C ALA A 488 5.46 -12.59 35.81
N ASP A 489 5.92 -11.33 35.86
CA ASP A 489 5.55 -10.42 36.92
C ASP A 489 4.05 -10.09 36.84
N LEU A 490 3.51 -9.82 35.64
CA LEU A 490 2.08 -9.52 35.44
C LEU A 490 1.17 -10.66 35.89
N GLN A 491 1.54 -11.90 35.60
CA GLN A 491 0.78 -13.09 36.01
C GLN A 491 0.80 -13.35 37.52
N THR A 492 1.76 -12.78 38.25
CA THR A 492 1.87 -12.93 39.72
C THR A 492 1.51 -11.65 40.48
N LEU A 493 1.39 -10.51 39.79
CA LEU A 493 1.10 -9.21 40.37
C LEU A 493 -0.20 -9.20 41.20
N PRO A 494 -1.30 -9.88 40.81
CA PRO A 494 -2.51 -9.94 41.64
C PRO A 494 -2.36 -10.63 43.00
N THR A 495 -1.35 -11.51 43.16
CA THR A 495 -1.16 -12.34 44.35
C THR A 495 0.18 -12.12 45.04
N THR A 496 1.02 -11.22 44.54
CA THR A 496 2.35 -10.95 45.12
C THR A 496 2.52 -9.45 45.33
N GLY A 497 2.50 -9.03 46.59
CA GLY A 497 2.71 -7.66 47.03
C GLY A 497 4.17 -7.23 47.06
N SER A 498 4.40 -6.13 47.77
CA SER A 498 5.61 -5.32 47.79
C SER A 498 6.09 -5.08 49.23
N ALA A 499 6.84 -4.01 49.49
CA ALA A 499 7.15 -3.59 50.87
C ALA A 499 6.22 -2.46 51.36
N SER A 500 5.20 -2.15 50.56
CA SER A 500 4.21 -1.11 50.80
C SER A 500 2.85 -1.76 51.06
N ASN A 501 1.83 -0.95 51.39
CA ASN A 501 0.49 -1.47 51.62
C ASN A 501 -0.16 -1.90 50.31
N ASP A 502 -0.44 -3.19 50.17
CA ASP A 502 -1.01 -3.77 48.95
C ASP A 502 -2.46 -4.22 49.14
N SER A 503 -3.20 -4.26 48.03
CA SER A 503 -4.53 -4.86 47.97
C SER A 503 -4.50 -5.97 46.94
N LEU A 504 -4.45 -7.22 47.41
CA LEU A 504 -4.27 -8.40 46.57
C LEU A 504 -5.59 -9.14 46.38
N THR A 505 -5.80 -9.67 45.19
CA THR A 505 -7.03 -10.39 44.84
C THR A 505 -6.68 -11.67 44.08
N GLY A 506 -6.89 -12.82 44.73
CA GLY A 506 -6.79 -14.14 44.12
C GLY A 506 -7.95 -14.45 43.19
N THR A 507 -7.97 -15.63 42.58
CA THR A 507 -9.05 -16.06 41.68
C THR A 507 -9.88 -17.19 42.31
N GLY A 508 -10.44 -18.07 41.49
CA GLY A 508 -11.12 -19.28 41.98
C GLY A 508 -10.22 -20.52 41.99
N ASP A 509 -8.94 -20.36 41.66
CA ASP A 509 -7.98 -21.44 41.42
C ASP A 509 -7.37 -21.89 42.75
N SER A 510 -6.08 -22.26 42.82
CA SER A 510 -5.41 -22.37 44.11
C SER A 510 -4.09 -21.65 44.02
N GLU A 511 -3.96 -20.58 44.79
CA GLU A 511 -2.87 -19.62 44.64
C GLU A 511 -1.99 -19.57 45.88
N VAL A 512 -0.76 -19.09 45.69
CA VAL A 512 0.07 -18.60 46.78
C VAL A 512 -0.03 -17.09 46.76
N ILE A 513 -0.52 -16.52 47.87
CA ILE A 513 -0.72 -15.09 48.02
C ILE A 513 0.23 -14.58 49.09
N ASP A 514 1.14 -13.69 48.70
CA ASP A 514 2.20 -13.16 49.56
C ASP A 514 2.18 -11.63 49.50
N GLY A 515 1.63 -10.99 50.53
CA GLY A 515 1.61 -9.53 50.69
C GLY A 515 3.01 -8.93 50.81
N LYS A 516 3.98 -9.75 51.26
CA LYS A 516 5.29 -9.30 51.71
C LYS A 516 5.15 -8.28 52.83
N GLY A 517 5.81 -7.12 52.77
CA GLY A 517 5.81 -6.17 53.88
C GLY A 517 4.82 -5.04 53.65
N GLY A 518 4.22 -4.52 54.71
CA GLY A 518 3.25 -3.44 54.60
C GLY A 518 2.00 -3.72 55.43
N ASN A 519 0.96 -2.93 55.22
CA ASN A 519 -0.38 -3.26 55.71
C ASN A 519 -1.22 -3.71 54.53
N ASP A 520 -1.40 -5.02 54.39
CA ASP A 520 -1.98 -5.64 53.20
C ASP A 520 -3.40 -6.13 53.47
N THR A 521 -4.28 -5.94 52.50
CA THR A 521 -5.61 -6.57 52.48
C THR A 521 -5.66 -7.57 51.33
N VAL A 522 -5.98 -8.82 51.64
CA VAL A 522 -6.07 -9.91 50.68
C VAL A 522 -7.50 -10.39 50.57
N ASN A 523 -8.02 -10.40 49.35
CA ASN A 523 -9.21 -11.17 49.00
C ASN A 523 -8.78 -12.45 48.27
N GLY A 524 -8.81 -13.60 48.97
CA GLY A 524 -8.41 -14.89 48.40
C GLY A 524 -9.40 -15.44 47.38
N ASN A 525 -10.66 -14.99 47.41
CA ASN A 525 -11.76 -15.59 46.65
C ASN A 525 -11.88 -17.10 46.94
N MET A 526 -12.04 -17.97 45.94
CA MET A 526 -12.27 -19.42 46.13
C MET A 526 -10.98 -20.18 45.86
N GLY A 527 -10.75 -21.31 46.54
CA GLY A 527 -9.54 -22.07 46.28
C GLY A 527 -8.97 -22.79 47.48
N ASN A 528 -7.89 -23.55 47.25
CA ASN A 528 -6.99 -23.99 48.32
C ASN A 528 -5.81 -23.02 48.41
N ASP A 529 -6.11 -21.77 48.75
CA ASP A 529 -5.11 -20.71 48.76
C ASP A 529 -4.13 -20.84 49.92
N THR A 530 -2.89 -20.42 49.69
CA THR A 530 -1.85 -20.32 50.70
C THR A 530 -1.49 -18.85 50.91
N PHE A 531 -1.91 -18.29 52.03
CA PHE A 531 -1.56 -16.93 52.46
C PHE A 531 -0.22 -16.98 53.20
N VAL A 532 0.80 -16.32 52.67
CA VAL A 532 2.15 -16.30 53.26
C VAL A 532 2.28 -15.10 54.18
N TYR A 533 2.81 -15.33 55.39
CA TYR A 533 3.13 -14.26 56.32
C TYR A 533 4.44 -14.56 57.05
N ASN A 534 5.42 -13.65 56.94
CA ASN A 534 6.68 -13.73 57.68
C ASN A 534 6.73 -12.65 58.77
N GLN A 535 7.56 -12.89 59.80
CA GLN A 535 7.77 -11.91 60.87
C GLN A 535 8.30 -10.58 60.31
N GLY A 536 7.73 -9.46 60.78
CA GLY A 536 8.02 -8.11 60.33
C GLY A 536 7.25 -7.68 59.08
N TYR A 537 6.28 -8.48 58.64
CA TYR A 537 5.43 -8.13 57.49
C TYR A 537 4.44 -7.01 57.80
N GLY A 538 4.15 -6.69 59.06
CA GLY A 538 3.17 -5.67 59.41
C GLY A 538 1.75 -6.23 59.53
N ALA A 539 0.74 -5.50 59.09
CA ALA A 539 -0.64 -5.95 59.20
C ALA A 539 -1.09 -6.72 57.95
N LEU A 540 -1.75 -7.86 58.13
CA LEU A 540 -2.36 -8.63 57.04
C LEU A 540 -3.84 -8.88 57.37
N GLU A 541 -4.73 -8.47 56.49
CA GLU A 541 -6.17 -8.79 56.55
C GLU A 541 -6.50 -9.83 55.47
N ILE A 542 -7.06 -10.97 55.87
CA ILE A 542 -7.43 -12.08 54.99
C ILE A 542 -8.95 -12.20 54.94
N ASN A 543 -9.51 -11.90 53.79
CA ASN A 543 -10.88 -12.19 53.43
C ASN A 543 -10.90 -13.33 52.41
N ASN A 544 -11.44 -14.49 52.78
CA ASN A 544 -11.38 -15.67 51.93
C ASN A 544 -12.64 -16.53 52.10
N ASN A 545 -13.15 -17.10 51.01
CA ASN A 545 -14.34 -17.96 51.00
C ASN A 545 -14.01 -19.28 50.29
N TYR A 546 -14.28 -20.44 50.85
CA TYR A 546 -13.88 -21.71 50.23
C TYR A 546 -15.00 -22.76 50.20
N TRP A 547 -14.89 -23.75 49.31
CA TRP A 547 -15.88 -24.81 49.13
C TRP A 547 -15.68 -26.00 50.07
N TYR A 548 -16.69 -26.88 50.13
CA TYR A 548 -16.59 -28.13 50.87
C TYR A 548 -15.43 -28.98 50.33
N GLY A 549 -14.53 -29.38 51.23
CA GLY A 549 -13.34 -30.18 50.89
C GLY A 549 -12.09 -29.35 50.54
N GLN A 550 -12.20 -28.02 50.45
CA GLN A 550 -11.04 -27.14 50.41
C GLN A 550 -10.52 -26.82 51.82
N ASN A 551 -9.23 -26.56 51.92
CA ASN A 551 -8.51 -26.23 53.15
C ASN A 551 -7.43 -25.16 52.89
N PRO A 552 -7.83 -23.89 52.74
CA PRO A 552 -6.87 -22.78 52.62
C PRO A 552 -5.95 -22.71 53.84
N VAL A 553 -4.72 -22.25 53.62
CA VAL A 553 -3.63 -22.29 54.59
C VAL A 553 -3.09 -20.89 54.83
N LEU A 554 -2.95 -20.49 56.09
CA LEU A 554 -2.03 -19.41 56.46
C LEU A 554 -0.66 -20.04 56.78
N GLN A 555 0.33 -19.77 55.94
CA GLN A 555 1.69 -20.25 56.08
C GLN A 555 2.55 -19.20 56.80
N LEU A 556 2.94 -19.52 58.02
CA LEU A 556 3.77 -18.67 58.86
C LEU A 556 5.26 -18.99 58.67
N GLY A 557 6.03 -17.94 58.44
CA GLY A 557 7.47 -17.96 58.25
C GLY A 557 8.29 -18.37 59.46
N ALA A 558 9.60 -18.48 59.26
CA ALA A 558 10.54 -18.70 60.36
C ALA A 558 10.51 -17.52 61.35
N GLY A 559 10.58 -17.80 62.65
CA GLY A 559 10.50 -16.79 63.71
C GLY A 559 9.12 -16.63 64.35
N ILE A 560 8.08 -17.19 63.72
CA ILE A 560 6.74 -17.28 64.30
C ILE A 560 6.50 -18.75 64.68
N THR A 561 6.41 -19.05 65.98
CA THR A 561 6.14 -20.41 66.46
C THR A 561 4.75 -20.52 67.09
N ALA A 562 4.25 -21.75 67.20
CA ALA A 562 3.01 -22.06 67.90
C ALA A 562 2.95 -21.53 69.34
N ALA A 563 4.11 -21.38 70.00
CA ALA A 563 4.19 -20.86 71.37
C ALA A 563 4.17 -19.33 71.43
N ASP A 564 4.57 -18.64 70.36
CA ASP A 564 4.61 -17.19 70.27
C ASP A 564 3.26 -16.60 69.79
N LEU A 565 2.46 -17.43 69.11
CA LEU A 565 1.19 -17.03 68.53
C LEU A 565 0.13 -16.74 69.61
N GLN A 566 -0.31 -15.49 69.68
CA GLN A 566 -1.46 -15.06 70.48
C GLN A 566 -2.67 -14.88 69.58
N VAL A 567 -3.82 -15.42 70.00
CA VAL A 567 -5.06 -15.38 69.22
C VAL A 567 -6.15 -14.68 70.03
N ALA A 568 -6.78 -13.69 69.44
CA ALA A 568 -7.92 -12.97 70.01
C ALA A 568 -9.10 -12.99 69.04
N THR A 569 -10.31 -12.87 69.57
CA THR A 569 -11.51 -12.64 68.76
C THR A 569 -11.55 -11.17 68.31
N ASP A 570 -11.98 -10.90 67.08
CA ASP A 570 -12.12 -9.54 66.54
C ASP A 570 -13.35 -8.81 67.13
N ALA A 571 -13.54 -7.54 66.76
CA ALA A 571 -14.65 -6.73 67.28
C ALA A 571 -16.04 -7.20 66.80
N SER A 572 -16.13 -7.90 65.67
CA SER A 572 -17.39 -8.46 65.16
C SER A 572 -17.75 -9.81 65.81
N HIS A 573 -16.78 -10.42 66.49
CA HIS A 573 -16.81 -11.75 67.08
C HIS A 573 -16.86 -12.93 66.11
N THR A 574 -16.79 -12.68 64.80
CA THR A 574 -16.78 -13.71 63.76
C THR A 574 -15.38 -13.97 63.21
N GLY A 575 -14.44 -13.03 63.35
CA GLY A 575 -13.05 -13.14 62.92
C GLY A 575 -12.08 -13.44 64.05
N LEU A 576 -10.82 -13.69 63.67
CA LEU A 576 -9.69 -13.85 64.60
C LEU A 576 -8.58 -12.85 64.28
N ILE A 577 -7.90 -12.37 65.33
CA ILE A 577 -6.69 -11.56 65.24
C ILE A 577 -5.54 -12.38 65.84
N LEU A 578 -4.52 -12.63 65.03
CA LEU A 578 -3.30 -13.35 65.41
C LEU A 578 -2.16 -12.32 65.56
N THR A 579 -1.34 -12.47 66.60
CA THR A 579 -0.10 -11.69 66.79
C THR A 579 1.03 -12.60 67.20
N ASP A 580 2.27 -12.27 66.82
CA ASP A 580 3.48 -13.07 67.09
C ASP A 580 4.35 -12.47 68.22
N GLY A 581 3.89 -11.38 68.84
CA GLY A 581 4.63 -10.64 69.86
C GLY A 581 5.59 -9.57 69.32
N VAL A 582 5.71 -9.41 68.00
CA VAL A 582 6.42 -8.29 67.37
C VAL A 582 5.50 -7.08 67.24
N ALA A 583 6.00 -5.91 67.59
CA ALA A 583 5.22 -4.68 67.56
C ALA A 583 4.89 -4.29 66.11
N GLY A 584 3.59 -4.21 65.80
CA GLY A 584 3.08 -3.84 64.47
C GLY A 584 2.61 -5.03 63.64
N ASP A 585 3.01 -6.25 64.01
CA ASP A 585 2.64 -7.48 63.31
C ASP A 585 1.27 -7.97 63.78
N THR A 586 0.32 -8.03 62.84
CA THR A 586 -1.06 -8.50 63.09
C THR A 586 -1.59 -9.24 61.88
N ILE A 587 -2.30 -10.35 62.10
CA ILE A 587 -3.00 -11.08 61.04
C ILE A 587 -4.47 -11.17 61.42
N HIS A 588 -5.33 -10.50 60.68
CA HIS A 588 -6.77 -10.53 60.87
C HIS A 588 -7.38 -11.47 59.84
N ILE A 589 -8.01 -12.55 60.31
CA ILE A 589 -8.68 -13.55 59.48
C ILE A 589 -10.19 -13.36 59.61
N ASP A 590 -10.82 -12.92 58.53
CA ASP A 590 -12.24 -12.58 58.53
C ASP A 590 -13.15 -13.81 58.61
N ASN A 591 -14.17 -13.68 59.45
CA ASN A 591 -15.31 -14.60 59.54
C ASN A 591 -14.96 -16.07 59.83
N ILE A 592 -13.73 -16.43 60.20
CA ILE A 592 -13.31 -17.84 60.43
C ILE A 592 -14.18 -18.61 61.43
N LYS A 593 -14.93 -17.94 62.31
CA LYS A 593 -15.86 -18.55 63.28
C LYS A 593 -17.28 -18.77 62.73
N SER A 594 -17.55 -18.34 61.49
CA SER A 594 -18.85 -18.46 60.83
C SER A 594 -19.11 -19.87 60.28
N THR A 595 -20.38 -20.19 60.00
CA THR A 595 -20.74 -21.48 59.34
C THR A 595 -20.47 -21.46 57.84
N GLU A 596 -20.32 -20.26 57.29
CA GLU A 596 -19.96 -20.03 55.91
C GLU A 596 -18.44 -20.27 55.86
N ARG A 597 -17.97 -21.16 54.99
CA ARG A 597 -16.58 -21.60 54.96
C ARG A 597 -15.66 -20.43 54.60
N THR A 598 -15.21 -19.67 55.59
CA THR A 598 -14.49 -18.41 55.42
C THR A 598 -13.19 -18.38 56.22
N GLY A 599 -12.26 -17.50 55.82
CA GLY A 599 -10.92 -17.42 56.39
C GLY A 599 -10.02 -18.57 55.92
N VAL A 600 -9.24 -19.14 56.84
CA VAL A 600 -8.34 -20.28 56.54
C VAL A 600 -8.81 -21.56 57.24
N GLY A 601 -8.54 -22.71 56.64
CA GLY A 601 -8.81 -24.02 57.26
C GLY A 601 -7.70 -24.46 58.23
N SER A 602 -6.48 -23.98 58.03
CA SER A 602 -5.34 -24.27 58.90
C SER A 602 -4.24 -23.22 58.86
N VAL A 603 -3.43 -23.20 59.90
CA VAL A 603 -2.16 -22.47 59.99
C VAL A 603 -1.02 -23.49 59.96
N THR A 604 -0.01 -23.27 59.12
CA THR A 604 1.20 -24.09 59.05
C THR A 604 2.41 -23.26 59.46
N PHE A 605 3.23 -23.78 60.37
CA PHE A 605 4.46 -23.13 60.82
C PHE A 605 5.68 -23.64 60.05
N ALA A 606 6.79 -22.90 60.12
CA ALA A 606 8.04 -23.23 59.42
C ALA A 606 8.66 -24.60 59.79
N ASP A 607 8.33 -25.15 60.97
CA ASP A 607 8.77 -26.49 61.40
C ASP A 607 7.87 -27.64 60.89
N GLY A 608 6.82 -27.31 60.13
CA GLY A 608 5.83 -28.25 59.60
C GLY A 608 4.71 -28.59 60.56
N THR A 609 4.69 -28.04 61.77
CA THR A 609 3.53 -28.15 62.66
C THR A 609 2.33 -27.40 62.09
N THR A 610 1.12 -27.87 62.41
CA THR A 610 -0.13 -27.27 61.92
C THR A 610 -1.12 -27.08 63.06
N MET A 611 -1.91 -26.02 62.98
CA MET A 611 -3.11 -25.80 63.78
C MET A 611 -4.31 -25.73 62.84
N SER A 612 -5.38 -26.45 63.14
CA SER A 612 -6.64 -26.29 62.42
C SER A 612 -7.34 -24.99 62.83
N ALA A 613 -8.30 -24.54 62.01
CA ALA A 613 -9.19 -23.44 62.39
C ALA A 613 -9.87 -23.69 63.76
N ALA A 614 -10.25 -24.95 64.04
CA ALA A 614 -10.84 -25.32 65.34
C ALA A 614 -9.85 -25.16 66.50
N ASP A 615 -8.57 -25.48 66.29
CA ASP A 615 -7.53 -25.28 67.30
C ASP A 615 -7.32 -23.79 67.59
N LEU A 616 -7.32 -22.94 66.56
CA LEU A 616 -7.23 -21.49 66.71
C LEU A 616 -8.42 -20.91 67.49
N ILE A 617 -9.64 -21.34 67.16
CA ILE A 617 -10.86 -20.90 67.83
C ILE A 617 -10.81 -21.31 69.31
N ALA A 618 -10.37 -22.53 69.61
CA ALA A 618 -10.26 -23.02 70.98
C ALA A 618 -9.34 -22.13 71.85
N LEU A 619 -8.29 -21.54 71.28
CA LEU A 619 -7.41 -20.59 71.99
C LEU A 619 -8.16 -19.33 72.48
N THR A 620 -9.27 -18.96 71.85
CA THR A 620 -10.10 -17.79 72.25
C THR A 620 -11.21 -18.11 73.24
N THR A 621 -11.46 -19.40 73.51
CA THR A 621 -12.54 -19.88 74.40
C THR A 621 -12.05 -20.23 75.81
N VAL A 622 -10.78 -19.95 76.10
CA VAL A 622 -10.16 -20.14 77.41
C VAL A 622 -9.97 -18.78 78.08
N GLY A 623 -10.70 -18.55 79.16
CA GLY A 623 -10.63 -17.34 79.98
C GLY A 623 -9.43 -17.33 80.94
N THR A 624 -9.37 -16.26 81.71
CA THR A 624 -8.42 -16.03 82.80
C THR A 624 -9.07 -16.28 84.16
N THR A 625 -8.36 -16.09 85.26
CA THR A 625 -8.99 -16.13 86.60
C THR A 625 -9.76 -14.86 86.96
N GLY A 626 -10.01 -13.98 85.98
CA GLY A 626 -10.73 -12.72 86.11
C GLY A 626 -12.13 -12.79 85.47
N ASN A 627 -12.81 -11.65 85.34
CA ASN A 627 -14.09 -11.61 84.63
C ASN A 627 -13.82 -11.49 83.13
N ASP A 628 -14.17 -12.53 82.37
CA ASP A 628 -13.90 -12.60 80.93
C ASP A 628 -15.17 -12.50 80.08
N ALA A 629 -15.02 -12.02 78.84
CA ALA A 629 -16.04 -12.10 77.80
C ALA A 629 -15.55 -13.05 76.71
N LEU A 630 -16.15 -14.24 76.64
CA LEU A 630 -15.76 -15.30 75.71
C LEU A 630 -16.84 -15.46 74.65
N TYR A 631 -16.42 -15.60 73.39
CA TYR A 631 -17.33 -15.68 72.25
C TYR A 631 -17.12 -17.00 71.52
N GLY A 632 -18.19 -17.75 71.33
CA GLY A 632 -18.16 -19.01 70.58
C GLY A 632 -18.01 -18.81 69.09
N SER A 633 -17.79 -19.92 68.41
CA SER A 633 -18.09 -20.05 67.00
C SER A 633 -19.57 -20.41 66.80
N SER A 634 -19.95 -20.52 65.54
CA SER A 634 -21.25 -21.05 65.15
C SER A 634 -21.32 -22.60 65.17
N SER A 635 -20.23 -23.26 65.58
CA SER A 635 -20.10 -24.71 65.70
C SER A 635 -20.09 -25.17 67.17
N ASN A 636 -19.70 -26.42 67.44
CA ASN A 636 -19.58 -26.91 68.82
C ASN A 636 -18.27 -26.42 69.45
N ASP A 637 -18.35 -25.53 70.43
CA ASP A 637 -17.19 -25.04 71.19
C ASP A 637 -17.10 -25.64 72.60
N MET A 638 -15.89 -25.62 73.17
CA MET A 638 -15.66 -25.94 74.57
C MET A 638 -15.03 -24.72 75.26
N PHE A 639 -15.74 -24.13 76.22
CA PHE A 639 -15.26 -22.98 76.99
C PHE A 639 -14.64 -23.40 78.31
N ASP A 640 -13.58 -22.72 78.70
CA ASP A 640 -12.98 -22.82 80.04
C ASP A 640 -12.72 -21.43 80.59
N GLY A 641 -13.68 -20.88 81.34
CA GLY A 641 -13.56 -19.55 81.95
C GLY A 641 -12.52 -19.47 83.07
N LYS A 642 -11.94 -20.58 83.54
CA LYS A 642 -11.04 -20.71 84.73
C LYS A 642 -11.61 -20.20 86.07
N GLY A 643 -12.28 -19.06 86.14
CA GLY A 643 -13.07 -18.54 87.25
C GLY A 643 -13.18 -17.01 87.23
N GLY A 644 -14.26 -16.44 87.78
CA GLY A 644 -14.61 -15.02 87.66
C GLY A 644 -16.11 -14.87 87.39
N ASP A 645 -16.60 -13.65 87.19
CA ASP A 645 -17.95 -13.42 86.65
C ASP A 645 -17.86 -13.31 85.12
N ASP A 646 -17.91 -14.45 84.44
CA ASP A 646 -17.71 -14.55 82.99
C ASP A 646 -19.00 -14.37 82.19
N THR A 647 -18.89 -13.74 81.03
CA THR A 647 -19.96 -13.66 80.01
C THR A 647 -19.56 -14.51 78.81
N ILE A 648 -20.33 -15.56 78.53
CA ILE A 648 -20.12 -16.46 77.38
C ILE A 648 -21.27 -16.23 76.40
N THR A 649 -20.94 -15.87 75.16
CA THR A 649 -21.92 -15.54 74.09
C THR A 649 -21.75 -16.44 72.88
#